data_AF-A0A936FLN0-F1
#
_entry.id   AF-A0A936FLN0-F1
#
_cell.length_a   1.000
_cell.length_b   1.000
_cell.length_c   1.000
_cell.angle_alpha   90.00
_cell.angle_beta   90.00
_cell.angle_gamma   90.00
#
_symmetry.space_group_name_H-M   'P 1'
#
loop_
_entity.id
_entity.type
_entity.pdbx_description
1 polymer ?
#
loop_
_entity_poly.entity_id
_entity_poly.type
_entity_poly.pdbx_seq_one_letter_code
_entity_poly.pdbx_strand_id
1 'polypeptide(L)'
;MSKSLIIAEKPSVAADIARVLGGFTRQGDYFESDRYVLSSAVGHLLEIGMPEDEEVKRGKWTFGHLPAIPTKFALKPIEKNEARLKVLLKLIKRKDVADLINACDAGREGELIFRYIVDFARSAKPIRRLWLQSMTPAAIRDGFSTLRSDASMRPLADAAVCRSESDWLVGINGTRAMTAFNSKSGGFQLTTVGRVQTPTLAILVEREEKIRAFRPRDYWEVLATFRASGGEYTGRWFDEAFRRSDDDPDGRAERLWDEARARSLAERCVGQPGVVTEESKPSTQIAPLLYDLTSLQREANGRFGLSARTTLSLAQSLYEKHKALTYPRTDSRALPEDYLDTVRATMESLAESNAYGGFARQVLKAKWVRPNKRIFDNAKISDHFAIIPTLVRPKSLNELEAKLYDFVVKRFLAAFYPPAEFLLTTRITRVADEPFKTEGKVMVAPGWLAVYGKEAQADEGTLAPVAAGERVATEKVDVAANTTRPPARLNEATLLSAMEGAGKLIDDEDLREAMREKGLGTPATRAQIIEGLLAEKYIYREGKELVPTAKAFSLITLLHGLGVPELFSPELTAEWEFKLAQMEHGKLARTAFMREIVAMTQHIVGQAKGYESDTIPGDFATLDAPCPKCGGEVHENYKKFQCQSCEFGFWKIMAGRQFEKAEAEALLRERAVGPLDGFRSKLGRPFSASIKLNDALEVKFDFEDAAGSGDDAEAPDFSAQEPLGDCPKCGARVFEHGQSYVCEKATGPGKTCDFRSGRLILQRPIEAAQMKKLLASGKTDLLQFVSARTRRPFSAFLVRQPDGKIGFEFEAKVGGKGARGTRGGGAPLRVLGPHPDDQAPVELHAGRYGPYVKHGSVNATLPDRDQLDTLTLDQALALLAEKVERSGGAPAKRGAKARTAKAAPSPRAKAATTAAEPATAEVAPRTRKAATRKTATGGAKTAATKRPAARKPTVKTAAKTAAKTTAKAPAARRPRTAKA
;
A
#
# COMPACT_ATOMS: atom_id res chain seq x y z
N MET A 1 -22.89 34.30 -35.27
CA MET A 1 -21.46 33.89 -35.34
C MET A 1 -21.37 32.46 -34.82
N SER A 2 -20.81 31.54 -35.59
CA SER A 2 -20.58 30.15 -35.16
C SER A 2 -19.37 30.08 -34.23
N LYS A 3 -19.48 29.29 -33.16
CA LYS A 3 -18.45 29.08 -32.13
C LYS A 3 -18.00 27.62 -32.09
N SER A 4 -16.79 27.36 -31.61
CA SER A 4 -16.35 26.00 -31.24
C SER A 4 -16.44 25.80 -29.73
N LEU A 5 -16.92 24.64 -29.27
CA LEU A 5 -16.90 24.28 -27.85
C LEU A 5 -15.64 23.49 -27.51
N ILE A 6 -14.77 24.07 -26.69
CA ILE A 6 -13.59 23.41 -26.15
C ILE A 6 -13.98 22.72 -24.83
N ILE A 7 -13.66 21.44 -24.71
CA ILE A 7 -13.88 20.64 -23.50
C ILE A 7 -12.52 20.17 -22.98
N ALA A 8 -12.05 20.78 -21.89
CA ALA A 8 -10.86 20.33 -21.17
C ALA A 8 -11.21 19.23 -20.15
N GLU A 9 -10.21 18.50 -19.64
CA GLU A 9 -10.47 17.48 -18.61
C GLU A 9 -10.73 18.11 -17.23
N LYS A 10 -10.03 19.21 -16.92
CA LYS A 10 -9.97 19.82 -15.58
C LYS A 10 -10.21 21.33 -15.65
N PRO A 11 -10.82 21.93 -14.61
CA PRO A 11 -11.06 23.38 -14.57
C PRO A 11 -9.78 24.23 -14.66
N SER A 12 -8.66 23.75 -14.11
CA SER A 12 -7.37 24.46 -14.18
C SER A 12 -6.87 24.59 -15.62
N VAL A 13 -6.93 23.51 -16.39
CA VAL A 13 -6.54 23.50 -17.82
C VAL A 13 -7.44 24.43 -18.63
N ALA A 14 -8.76 24.42 -18.38
CA ALA A 14 -9.68 25.36 -19.02
C ALA A 14 -9.33 26.83 -18.68
N ALA A 15 -8.97 27.13 -17.43
CA ALA A 15 -8.57 28.48 -17.04
C ALA A 15 -7.26 28.92 -17.74
N ASP A 16 -6.31 28.00 -17.90
CA ASP A 16 -5.03 28.28 -18.60
C ASP A 16 -5.25 28.54 -20.08
N ILE A 17 -6.07 27.72 -20.75
CA ILE A 17 -6.45 27.94 -22.16
C ILE A 17 -7.17 29.29 -22.32
N ALA A 18 -8.15 29.62 -21.45
CA ALA A 18 -8.87 30.89 -21.50
C ALA A 18 -7.90 32.09 -21.40
N ARG A 19 -6.96 32.01 -20.46
CA ARG A 19 -5.97 33.06 -20.20
C ARG A 19 -5.00 33.26 -21.37
N VAL A 20 -4.53 32.17 -21.98
CA VAL A 20 -3.53 32.23 -23.07
C VAL A 20 -4.14 32.71 -24.38
N LEU A 21 -5.36 32.25 -24.71
CA LEU A 21 -6.06 32.65 -25.93
C LEU A 21 -6.66 34.05 -25.82
N GLY A 22 -7.00 34.52 -24.61
CA GLY A 22 -7.56 35.84 -24.37
C GLY A 22 -9.00 36.01 -24.88
N GLY A 23 -9.62 37.14 -24.53
CA GLY A 23 -10.96 37.51 -25.02
C GLY A 23 -12.13 36.71 -24.43
N PHE A 24 -11.90 35.94 -23.36
CA PHE A 24 -12.95 35.18 -22.67
C PHE A 24 -13.58 35.97 -21.52
N THR A 25 -14.89 35.88 -21.41
CA THR A 25 -15.68 36.28 -20.25
C THR A 25 -16.11 35.04 -19.48
N ARG A 26 -16.04 35.08 -18.14
CA ARG A 26 -16.47 33.94 -17.31
C ARG A 26 -17.98 33.98 -17.13
N GLN A 27 -18.66 32.90 -17.53
CA GLN A 27 -20.12 32.73 -17.46
C GLN A 27 -20.44 31.62 -16.45
N GLY A 28 -20.24 31.92 -15.18
CA GLY A 28 -20.36 30.93 -14.09
C GLY A 28 -19.33 29.81 -14.21
N ASP A 29 -19.76 28.68 -14.75
CA ASP A 29 -19.05 27.40 -14.82
C ASP A 29 -18.27 27.17 -16.14
N TYR A 30 -18.31 28.12 -17.06
CA TYR A 30 -17.59 28.07 -18.33
C TYR A 30 -17.10 29.47 -18.74
N PHE A 31 -16.28 29.52 -19.78
CA PHE A 31 -15.74 30.74 -20.37
C PHE A 31 -16.32 30.92 -21.77
N GLU A 32 -16.58 32.15 -22.18
CA GLU A 32 -17.11 32.46 -23.51
C GLU A 32 -16.42 33.67 -24.14
N SER A 33 -16.01 33.51 -25.39
CA SER A 33 -15.49 34.58 -26.26
C SER A 33 -16.33 34.64 -27.54
N ASP A 34 -15.97 35.52 -28.46
CA ASP A 34 -16.64 35.64 -29.77
C ASP A 34 -16.52 34.37 -30.61
N ARG A 35 -15.42 33.62 -30.46
CA ARG A 35 -15.10 32.42 -31.26
C ARG A 35 -15.29 31.10 -30.52
N TYR A 36 -15.20 31.10 -29.19
CA TYR A 36 -15.14 29.88 -28.40
C TYR A 36 -16.08 29.89 -27.20
N VAL A 37 -16.64 28.72 -26.92
CA VAL A 37 -17.15 28.38 -25.60
C VAL A 37 -16.14 27.39 -25.00
N LEU A 38 -15.72 27.57 -23.76
CA LEU A 38 -14.72 26.72 -23.12
C LEU A 38 -15.22 26.27 -21.75
N SER A 39 -15.31 24.97 -21.57
CA SER A 39 -15.65 24.37 -20.28
C SER A 39 -14.72 23.19 -19.99
N SER A 40 -14.93 22.54 -18.86
CA SER A 40 -14.19 21.35 -18.50
C SER A 40 -15.13 20.25 -18.02
N ALA A 41 -14.66 19.02 -18.21
CA ALA A 41 -15.07 17.90 -17.37
C ALA A 41 -14.50 18.09 -15.94
N VAL A 42 -14.59 17.02 -15.15
CA VAL A 42 -13.91 16.89 -13.85
C VAL A 42 -13.44 15.43 -13.71
N GLY A 43 -12.71 14.98 -14.74
CA GLY A 43 -12.49 13.55 -15.01
C GLY A 43 -13.74 12.88 -15.62
N HIS A 44 -13.88 11.57 -15.41
CA HIS A 44 -15.03 10.79 -15.89
C HIS A 44 -16.37 11.31 -15.29
N LEU A 45 -17.33 11.56 -16.17
CA LEU A 45 -18.71 11.97 -15.82
C LEU A 45 -19.73 10.84 -16.03
N LEU A 46 -19.30 9.81 -16.75
CA LEU A 46 -20.10 8.68 -17.21
C LEU A 46 -19.31 7.40 -16.90
N GLU A 47 -20.03 6.33 -16.67
CA GLU A 47 -19.50 4.98 -16.53
C GLU A 47 -20.24 4.03 -17.47
N ILE A 48 -19.57 2.96 -17.87
CA ILE A 48 -20.18 1.92 -18.70
C ILE A 48 -20.92 0.91 -17.84
N GLY A 49 -21.99 0.35 -18.39
CA GLY A 49 -22.76 -0.72 -17.76
C GLY A 49 -23.60 -1.50 -18.76
N MET A 50 -24.35 -2.46 -18.22
CA MET A 50 -25.32 -3.21 -18.99
C MET A 50 -26.51 -2.31 -19.37
N PRO A 51 -27.07 -2.44 -20.59
CA PRO A 51 -28.35 -1.82 -20.93
C PRO A 51 -29.45 -2.21 -19.92
N GLU A 52 -30.37 -1.29 -19.62
CA GLU A 52 -31.39 -1.51 -18.58
C GLU A 52 -32.33 -2.69 -18.88
N ASP A 53 -32.53 -2.98 -20.17
CA ASP A 53 -33.32 -4.08 -20.72
C ASP A 53 -32.58 -5.43 -20.65
N GLU A 54 -31.25 -5.40 -20.60
CA GLU A 54 -30.39 -6.59 -20.44
C GLU A 54 -29.97 -6.81 -18.97
N GLU A 55 -30.14 -5.80 -18.10
CA GLU A 55 -29.70 -5.82 -16.72
C GLU A 55 -30.55 -6.73 -15.82
N VAL A 56 -29.89 -7.68 -15.14
CA VAL A 56 -30.55 -8.55 -14.15
C VAL A 56 -30.77 -7.75 -12.85
N LYS A 57 -31.95 -7.12 -12.72
CA LYS A 57 -32.27 -6.15 -11.65
C LYS A 57 -32.44 -6.76 -10.24
N ARG A 58 -32.64 -8.07 -10.09
CA ARG A 58 -32.84 -8.75 -8.78
C ARG A 58 -32.32 -10.19 -8.80
N GLY A 59 -31.63 -10.61 -7.73
CA GLY A 59 -31.24 -12.01 -7.50
C GLY A 59 -29.85 -12.17 -6.86
N LYS A 60 -29.58 -13.35 -6.28
CA LYS A 60 -28.21 -13.76 -5.91
C LYS A 60 -27.38 -13.86 -7.19
N TRP A 61 -26.08 -13.57 -7.12
CA TRP A 61 -25.18 -13.83 -8.26
C TRP A 61 -25.06 -15.34 -8.47
N THR A 62 -25.71 -15.84 -9.51
CA THR A 62 -25.70 -17.26 -9.90
C THR A 62 -25.11 -17.41 -11.29
N PHE A 63 -24.70 -18.64 -11.62
CA PHE A 63 -24.16 -18.99 -12.94
C PHE A 63 -25.18 -18.92 -14.09
N GLY A 64 -26.48 -18.85 -13.79
CA GLY A 64 -27.54 -18.90 -14.80
C GLY A 64 -27.51 -17.74 -15.79
N HIS A 65 -26.96 -16.59 -15.40
CA HIS A 65 -26.88 -15.38 -16.23
C HIS A 65 -25.44 -14.95 -16.55
N LEU A 66 -24.47 -15.88 -16.41
CA LEU A 66 -23.07 -15.62 -16.73
C LEU A 66 -22.63 -16.43 -17.97
N PRO A 67 -21.76 -15.87 -18.83
CA PRO A 67 -21.21 -14.51 -18.76
C PRO A 67 -22.24 -13.44 -19.17
N ALA A 68 -22.26 -12.32 -18.46
CA ALA A 68 -22.98 -11.12 -18.81
C ALA A 68 -22.17 -10.33 -19.85
N ILE A 69 -22.51 -10.51 -21.13
CA ILE A 69 -21.89 -9.82 -22.26
C ILE A 69 -23.00 -8.97 -22.92
N PRO A 70 -22.95 -7.64 -22.80
CA PRO A 70 -24.00 -6.79 -23.34
C PRO A 70 -23.93 -6.73 -24.87
N THR A 71 -25.08 -6.53 -25.53
CA THR A 71 -25.08 -6.31 -27.00
C THR A 71 -24.39 -5.00 -27.37
N LYS A 72 -24.50 -4.00 -26.49
CA LYS A 72 -23.79 -2.73 -26.51
C LYS A 72 -23.63 -2.22 -25.08
N PHE A 73 -22.54 -1.54 -24.79
CA PHE A 73 -22.41 -0.88 -23.48
C PHE A 73 -23.33 0.34 -23.39
N ALA A 74 -24.03 0.46 -22.26
CA ALA A 74 -24.78 1.65 -21.92
C ALA A 74 -23.88 2.61 -21.14
N LEU A 75 -24.02 3.91 -21.39
CA LEU A 75 -23.38 4.97 -20.60
C LEU A 75 -24.35 5.49 -19.54
N LYS A 76 -23.95 5.42 -18.28
CA LYS A 76 -24.75 5.87 -17.12
C LYS A 76 -24.04 7.07 -16.45
N PRO A 77 -24.77 8.14 -16.08
CA PRO A 77 -24.18 9.26 -15.33
C PRO A 77 -23.64 8.82 -13.98
N ILE A 78 -22.44 9.29 -13.65
CA ILE A 78 -21.90 9.15 -12.29
C ILE A 78 -22.61 10.18 -11.40
N GLU A 79 -23.37 9.71 -10.40
CA GLU A 79 -24.28 10.52 -9.58
C GLU A 79 -23.63 11.80 -9.04
N LYS A 80 -22.46 11.69 -8.40
CA LYS A 80 -21.72 12.84 -7.84
C LYS A 80 -21.32 13.91 -8.87
N ASN A 81 -21.24 13.54 -10.15
CA ASN A 81 -20.75 14.39 -11.24
C ASN A 81 -21.86 14.82 -12.22
N GLU A 82 -23.12 14.43 -11.96
CA GLU A 82 -24.25 14.63 -12.88
C GLU A 82 -24.51 16.11 -13.19
N ALA A 83 -24.35 17.00 -12.19
CA ALA A 83 -24.50 18.44 -12.39
C ALA A 83 -23.52 18.99 -13.45
N ARG A 84 -22.27 18.52 -13.43
CA ARG A 84 -21.25 18.93 -14.42
C ARG A 84 -21.57 18.38 -15.80
N LEU A 85 -22.04 17.13 -15.89
CA LEU A 85 -22.50 16.54 -17.15
C LEU A 85 -23.63 17.37 -17.77
N LYS A 86 -24.63 17.77 -16.98
CA LYS A 86 -25.76 18.61 -17.46
C LYS A 86 -25.29 19.93 -18.07
N VAL A 87 -24.27 20.57 -17.49
CA VAL A 87 -23.66 21.80 -18.05
C VAL A 87 -23.08 21.51 -19.44
N LEU A 88 -22.23 20.49 -19.58
CA LEU A 88 -21.62 20.16 -20.87
C LEU A 88 -22.67 19.77 -21.92
N LEU A 89 -23.69 18.99 -21.55
CA LEU A 89 -24.79 18.63 -22.46
C LEU A 89 -25.55 19.86 -22.97
N LYS A 90 -25.81 20.84 -22.10
CA LYS A 90 -26.43 22.11 -22.49
C LYS A 90 -25.55 22.88 -23.47
N LEU A 91 -24.25 22.98 -23.20
CA LEU A 91 -23.30 23.69 -24.07
C LEU A 91 -23.14 22.99 -25.43
N ILE A 92 -23.03 21.65 -25.44
CA ILE A 92 -22.93 20.85 -26.67
C ILE A 92 -24.17 21.04 -27.54
N LYS A 93 -25.37 21.18 -26.95
CA LYS A 93 -26.63 21.33 -27.70
C LYS A 93 -26.94 22.76 -28.16
N ARG A 94 -26.11 23.75 -27.81
CA ARG A 94 -26.28 25.14 -28.27
C ARG A 94 -26.28 25.21 -29.81
N LYS A 95 -27.16 26.05 -30.36
CA LYS A 95 -27.31 26.24 -31.83
C LYS A 95 -26.14 26.99 -32.46
N ASP A 96 -25.50 27.88 -31.71
CA ASP A 96 -24.35 28.67 -32.17
C ASP A 96 -23.02 27.90 -32.08
N VAL A 97 -22.99 26.75 -31.40
CA VAL A 97 -21.81 25.86 -31.38
C VAL A 97 -21.81 24.99 -32.63
N ALA A 98 -20.85 25.15 -33.52
CA ALA A 98 -20.76 24.40 -34.78
C ALA A 98 -19.94 23.11 -34.65
N ASP A 99 -18.87 23.13 -33.85
CA ASP A 99 -17.93 22.00 -33.68
C ASP A 99 -17.40 21.89 -32.25
N LEU A 100 -16.77 20.76 -31.95
CA LEU A 100 -16.22 20.42 -30.64
C LEU A 100 -14.69 20.27 -30.71
N ILE A 101 -13.98 20.77 -29.71
CA ILE A 101 -12.54 20.60 -29.56
C ILE A 101 -12.29 19.79 -28.28
N ASN A 102 -11.75 18.58 -28.44
CA ASN A 102 -11.26 17.78 -27.33
C ASN A 102 -9.92 18.36 -26.82
N ALA A 103 -9.94 18.92 -25.61
CA ALA A 103 -8.79 19.46 -24.90
C ALA A 103 -8.52 18.69 -23.59
N CYS A 104 -9.01 17.45 -23.45
CA CYS A 104 -8.64 16.57 -22.35
C CYS A 104 -7.16 16.15 -22.43
N ASP A 105 -6.64 15.50 -21.38
CA ASP A 105 -5.22 15.13 -21.30
C ASP A 105 -4.78 14.24 -22.48
N ALA A 106 -3.53 14.38 -22.95
CA ALA A 106 -3.02 13.81 -24.20
C ALA A 106 -2.73 12.31 -24.12
N GLY A 107 -3.77 11.50 -23.87
CA GLY A 107 -3.67 10.04 -23.79
C GLY A 107 -5.04 9.35 -23.94
N ARG A 108 -5.04 8.01 -23.79
CA ARG A 108 -6.26 7.18 -23.91
C ARG A 108 -7.38 7.64 -22.99
N GLU A 109 -7.08 7.90 -21.72
CA GLU A 109 -8.11 8.29 -20.73
C GLU A 109 -8.76 9.63 -21.09
N GLY A 110 -7.96 10.63 -21.47
CA GLY A 110 -8.50 11.92 -21.90
C GLY A 110 -9.36 11.83 -23.17
N GLU A 111 -8.96 10.98 -24.13
CA GLU A 111 -9.78 10.66 -25.30
C GLU A 111 -11.10 10.00 -24.89
N LEU A 112 -11.06 9.01 -23.99
CA LEU A 112 -12.23 8.27 -23.51
C LEU A 112 -13.26 9.17 -22.83
N ILE A 113 -12.80 10.04 -21.91
CA ILE A 113 -13.67 10.99 -21.18
C ILE A 113 -14.47 11.83 -22.17
N PHE A 114 -13.80 12.39 -23.17
CA PHE A 114 -14.45 13.21 -24.19
C PHE A 114 -15.43 12.39 -25.03
N ARG A 115 -15.03 11.20 -25.49
CA ARG A 115 -15.87 10.32 -26.32
C ARG A 115 -17.17 9.94 -25.62
N TYR A 116 -17.09 9.50 -24.37
CA TYR A 116 -18.30 9.15 -23.60
C TYR A 116 -19.25 10.34 -23.46
N ILE A 117 -18.74 11.55 -23.21
CA ILE A 117 -19.60 12.74 -23.11
C ILE A 117 -20.31 13.02 -24.44
N VAL A 118 -19.60 12.94 -25.56
CA VAL A 118 -20.15 13.18 -26.91
C VAL A 118 -21.16 12.10 -27.30
N ASP A 119 -20.84 10.84 -27.04
CA ASP A 119 -21.71 9.69 -27.33
C ASP A 119 -23.00 9.76 -26.51
N PHE A 120 -22.89 10.06 -25.21
CA PHE A 120 -24.05 10.28 -24.35
C PHE A 120 -24.88 11.49 -24.78
N ALA A 121 -24.23 12.56 -25.26
CA ALA A 121 -24.90 13.72 -25.83
C ALA A 121 -25.61 13.43 -27.17
N ARG A 122 -25.27 12.32 -27.84
CA ARG A 122 -25.69 11.95 -29.19
C ARG A 122 -25.40 13.06 -30.20
N SER A 123 -24.23 13.70 -30.06
CA SER A 123 -23.84 14.83 -30.89
C SER A 123 -23.13 14.36 -32.16
N ALA A 124 -23.62 14.80 -33.32
CA ALA A 124 -22.99 14.58 -34.62
C ALA A 124 -22.06 15.74 -35.05
N LYS A 125 -21.78 16.69 -34.14
CA LYS A 125 -20.93 17.84 -34.44
C LYS A 125 -19.49 17.39 -34.75
N PRO A 126 -18.80 18.02 -35.71
CA PRO A 126 -17.41 17.71 -36.02
C PRO A 126 -16.50 17.83 -34.78
N ILE A 127 -15.50 16.97 -34.70
CA ILE A 127 -14.54 16.91 -33.59
C ILE A 127 -13.14 17.25 -34.10
N ARG A 128 -12.43 18.05 -33.33
CA ARG A 128 -10.97 18.28 -33.46
C ARG A 128 -10.29 17.99 -32.13
N ARG A 129 -9.00 17.66 -32.16
CA ARG A 129 -8.22 17.32 -30.97
C ARG A 129 -7.08 18.29 -30.76
N LEU A 130 -7.09 18.96 -29.62
CA LEU A 130 -5.95 19.71 -29.10
C LEU A 130 -5.05 18.73 -28.34
N TRP A 131 -3.79 18.59 -28.78
CA TRP A 131 -2.81 17.66 -28.19
C TRP A 131 -1.71 18.44 -27.49
N LEU A 132 -1.73 18.47 -26.15
CA LEU A 132 -0.79 19.23 -25.34
C LEU A 132 0.00 18.30 -24.41
N GLN A 133 1.33 18.34 -24.51
CA GLN A 133 2.27 17.72 -23.57
C GLN A 133 2.93 18.75 -22.64
N SER A 134 2.74 20.03 -22.94
CA SER A 134 3.25 21.20 -22.22
C SER A 134 2.11 22.20 -22.06
N MET A 135 2.07 22.86 -20.90
CA MET A 135 1.07 23.90 -20.58
C MET A 135 1.66 25.31 -20.70
N THR A 136 2.80 25.47 -21.39
CA THR A 136 3.37 26.80 -21.66
C THR A 136 2.44 27.61 -22.57
N PRO A 137 2.41 28.95 -22.46
CA PRO A 137 1.61 29.79 -23.35
C PRO A 137 1.94 29.59 -24.84
N ALA A 138 3.20 29.29 -25.17
CA ALA A 138 3.62 28.95 -26.52
C ALA A 138 3.02 27.63 -26.98
N ALA A 139 3.20 26.54 -26.21
CA ALA A 139 2.67 25.22 -26.54
C ALA A 139 1.14 25.22 -26.72
N ILE A 140 0.41 25.97 -25.89
CA ILE A 140 -1.05 26.14 -26.03
C ILE A 140 -1.38 26.85 -27.35
N ARG A 141 -0.73 27.97 -27.67
CA ARG A 141 -0.98 28.70 -28.92
C ARG A 141 -0.65 27.86 -30.16
N ASP A 142 0.50 27.20 -30.15
CA ASP A 142 0.94 26.33 -31.25
C ASP A 142 -0.02 25.14 -31.42
N GLY A 143 -0.44 24.51 -30.32
CA GLY A 143 -1.41 23.41 -30.36
C GLY A 143 -2.76 23.79 -30.97
N PHE A 144 -3.23 25.02 -30.77
CA PHE A 144 -4.45 25.52 -31.42
C PHE A 144 -4.26 25.83 -32.91
N SER A 145 -3.04 26.11 -33.36
CA SER A 145 -2.73 26.28 -34.78
C SER A 145 -2.67 24.94 -35.54
N THR A 146 -2.39 23.84 -34.83
CA THR A 146 -2.22 22.49 -35.41
C THR A 146 -3.16 21.45 -34.78
N LEU A 147 -4.46 21.75 -34.71
CA LEU A 147 -5.46 20.80 -34.19
C LEU A 147 -5.50 19.51 -35.04
N ARG A 148 -5.46 18.35 -34.38
CA ARG A 148 -5.57 17.04 -35.05
C ARG A 148 -7.01 16.75 -35.43
N SER A 149 -7.21 15.99 -36.52
CA SER A 149 -8.53 15.63 -37.04
C SER A 149 -9.15 14.45 -36.27
N ASP A 150 -10.48 14.35 -36.24
CA ASP A 150 -11.17 13.19 -35.65
C ASP A 150 -10.68 11.86 -36.23
N ALA A 151 -10.51 11.79 -37.56
CA ALA A 151 -10.06 10.60 -38.26
C ALA A 151 -8.70 10.09 -37.75
N SER A 152 -7.75 11.00 -37.52
CA SER A 152 -6.42 10.66 -36.98
C SER A 152 -6.47 10.14 -35.53
N MET A 153 -7.52 10.47 -34.78
CA MET A 153 -7.68 10.09 -33.38
C MET A 153 -8.56 8.84 -33.17
N ARG A 154 -9.21 8.32 -34.22
CA ARG A 154 -10.05 7.12 -34.13
C ARG A 154 -9.31 5.89 -33.60
N PRO A 155 -8.08 5.58 -34.02
CA PRO A 155 -7.31 4.47 -33.46
C PRO A 155 -7.10 4.58 -31.94
N LEU A 156 -6.81 5.79 -31.44
CA LEU A 156 -6.67 6.05 -30.00
C LEU A 156 -8.02 5.91 -29.26
N ALA A 157 -9.10 6.44 -29.84
CA ALA A 157 -10.43 6.34 -29.28
C ALA A 157 -10.87 4.88 -29.16
N ASP A 158 -10.66 4.07 -30.21
CA ASP A 158 -10.96 2.64 -30.21
C ASP A 158 -10.17 1.91 -29.13
N ALA A 159 -8.87 2.17 -29.00
CA ALA A 159 -8.03 1.56 -27.96
C ALA A 159 -8.50 1.92 -26.55
N ALA A 160 -8.88 3.19 -26.33
CA ALA A 160 -9.37 3.64 -25.03
C ALA A 160 -10.71 3.01 -24.65
N VAL A 161 -11.67 2.94 -25.60
CA VAL A 161 -12.97 2.29 -25.39
C VAL A 161 -12.79 0.79 -25.17
N CYS A 162 -12.00 0.11 -26.01
CA CYS A 162 -11.74 -1.32 -25.86
C CYS A 162 -11.15 -1.65 -24.49
N ARG A 163 -10.20 -0.84 -23.99
CA ARG A 163 -9.64 -1.01 -22.64
C ARG A 163 -10.75 -0.98 -21.59
N SER A 164 -11.59 0.06 -21.60
CA SER A 164 -12.68 0.23 -20.64
C SER A 164 -13.67 -0.93 -20.69
N GLU A 165 -14.11 -1.32 -21.88
CA GLU A 165 -15.07 -2.42 -22.08
C GLU A 165 -14.48 -3.77 -21.65
N SER A 166 -13.20 -4.00 -21.94
CA SER A 166 -12.51 -5.26 -21.59
C SER A 166 -12.30 -5.41 -20.09
N ASP A 167 -11.88 -4.34 -19.41
CA ASP A 167 -11.75 -4.33 -17.95
C ASP A 167 -13.12 -4.59 -17.28
N TRP A 168 -14.23 -4.09 -17.85
CA TRP A 168 -15.58 -4.39 -17.36
C TRP A 168 -15.96 -5.85 -17.61
N LEU A 169 -15.77 -6.37 -18.83
CA LEU A 169 -16.13 -7.74 -19.19
C LEU A 169 -15.42 -8.75 -18.30
N VAL A 170 -14.10 -8.66 -18.21
CA VAL A 170 -13.30 -9.61 -17.42
C VAL A 170 -13.51 -9.39 -15.93
N GLY A 171 -13.52 -8.15 -15.46
CA GLY A 171 -13.65 -7.83 -14.04
C GLY A 171 -15.01 -8.22 -13.45
N ILE A 172 -16.11 -7.80 -14.09
CA ILE A 172 -17.47 -8.08 -13.60
C ILE A 172 -17.79 -9.56 -13.72
N ASN A 173 -17.50 -10.19 -14.85
CA ASN A 173 -17.81 -11.61 -15.04
C ASN A 173 -16.94 -12.51 -14.16
N GLY A 174 -15.63 -12.24 -14.09
CA GLY A 174 -14.74 -12.97 -13.19
C GLY A 174 -15.19 -12.85 -11.73
N THR A 175 -15.48 -11.63 -11.26
CA THR A 175 -15.92 -11.41 -9.87
C THR A 175 -17.24 -12.12 -9.57
N ARG A 176 -18.21 -12.04 -10.48
CA ARG A 176 -19.50 -12.72 -10.32
C ARG A 176 -19.35 -14.23 -10.36
N ALA A 177 -18.50 -14.77 -11.25
CA ALA A 177 -18.25 -16.20 -11.36
C ALA A 177 -17.58 -16.76 -10.10
N MET A 178 -16.51 -16.13 -9.62
CA MET A 178 -15.81 -16.57 -8.40
C MET A 178 -16.69 -16.43 -7.15
N THR A 179 -17.49 -15.36 -7.07
CA THR A 179 -18.45 -15.16 -5.97
C THR A 179 -19.54 -16.23 -6.01
N ALA A 180 -20.10 -16.54 -7.20
CA ALA A 180 -21.07 -17.60 -7.36
C ALA A 180 -20.50 -18.97 -7.00
N PHE A 181 -19.28 -19.28 -7.44
CA PHE A 181 -18.55 -20.51 -7.09
C PHE A 181 -18.41 -20.67 -5.58
N ASN A 182 -17.86 -19.66 -4.90
CA ASN A 182 -17.63 -19.73 -3.45
C ASN A 182 -18.92 -19.74 -2.63
N SER A 183 -20.02 -19.19 -3.17
CA SER A 183 -21.33 -19.13 -2.52
C SER A 183 -22.23 -20.36 -2.76
N LYS A 184 -21.83 -21.33 -3.60
CA LYS A 184 -22.61 -22.58 -3.86
C LYS A 184 -22.96 -23.33 -2.57
N SER A 185 -22.03 -23.39 -1.62
CA SER A 185 -22.14 -24.15 -0.36
C SER A 185 -22.82 -23.38 0.79
N GLY A 186 -23.45 -22.23 0.50
CA GLY A 186 -24.10 -21.36 1.48
C GLY A 186 -23.30 -20.10 1.84
N GLY A 187 -24.03 -19.07 2.29
CA GLY A 187 -23.48 -17.73 2.55
C GLY A 187 -23.28 -16.90 1.26
N PHE A 188 -22.95 -15.62 1.42
CA PHE A 188 -22.53 -14.74 0.32
C PHE A 188 -21.05 -14.40 0.51
N GLN A 189 -20.20 -14.91 -0.38
CA GLN A 189 -18.75 -14.76 -0.29
C GLN A 189 -18.22 -13.92 -1.46
N LEU A 190 -18.27 -12.60 -1.30
CA LEU A 190 -17.73 -11.67 -2.30
C LEU A 190 -16.25 -11.99 -2.56
N THR A 191 -15.99 -12.41 -3.80
CA THR A 191 -14.68 -12.84 -4.28
C THR A 191 -14.32 -11.97 -5.48
N THR A 192 -13.67 -10.84 -5.23
CA THR A 192 -13.31 -9.89 -6.28
C THR A 192 -12.09 -10.38 -7.04
N VAL A 193 -12.15 -10.28 -8.36
CA VAL A 193 -11.01 -10.54 -9.24
C VAL A 193 -10.89 -9.44 -10.28
N GLY A 194 -9.69 -9.27 -10.81
CA GLY A 194 -9.47 -8.40 -11.94
C GLY A 194 -8.01 -8.38 -12.35
N ARG A 195 -7.81 -8.04 -13.63
CA ARG A 195 -6.53 -8.07 -14.33
C ARG A 195 -5.36 -7.37 -13.64
N VAL A 196 -5.61 -6.39 -12.75
CA VAL A 196 -4.53 -5.73 -11.98
C VAL A 196 -4.54 -6.12 -10.51
N GLN A 197 -5.71 -6.16 -9.86
CA GLN A 197 -5.80 -6.47 -8.42
C GLN A 197 -5.34 -7.89 -8.11
N THR A 198 -5.67 -8.85 -8.97
CA THR A 198 -5.43 -10.26 -8.73
C THR A 198 -3.97 -10.66 -8.99
N PRO A 199 -3.28 -10.20 -10.06
CA PRO A 199 -1.83 -10.41 -10.17
C PRO A 199 -1.02 -9.67 -9.09
N THR A 200 -1.49 -8.50 -8.65
CA THR A 200 -0.88 -7.81 -7.49
C THR A 200 -1.00 -8.65 -6.22
N LEU A 201 -2.14 -9.33 -6.03
CA LEU A 201 -2.34 -10.26 -4.93
C LEU A 201 -1.48 -11.51 -5.07
N ALA A 202 -1.32 -12.06 -6.27
CA ALA A 202 -0.47 -13.21 -6.56
C ALA A 202 0.99 -12.94 -6.16
N ILE A 203 1.54 -11.77 -6.52
CA ILE A 203 2.90 -11.35 -6.09
C ILE A 203 3.07 -11.42 -4.57
N LEU A 204 2.05 -11.01 -3.81
CA LEU A 204 2.08 -11.04 -2.35
C LEU A 204 1.97 -12.47 -1.81
N VAL A 205 1.10 -13.30 -2.40
CA VAL A 205 0.93 -14.71 -2.04
C VAL A 205 2.20 -15.50 -2.32
N GLU A 206 2.77 -15.41 -3.52
CA GLU A 206 4.03 -16.09 -3.89
C GLU A 206 5.19 -15.68 -2.99
N ARG A 207 5.27 -14.40 -2.59
CA ARG A 207 6.28 -13.95 -1.63
C ARG A 207 6.11 -14.65 -0.28
N GLU A 208 4.88 -14.75 0.21
CA GLU A 208 4.59 -15.40 1.48
C GLU A 208 4.78 -16.92 1.41
N GLU A 209 4.49 -17.57 0.27
CA GLU A 209 4.82 -18.98 0.03
C GLU A 209 6.33 -19.22 0.08
N LYS A 210 7.13 -18.36 -0.57
CA LYS A 210 8.60 -18.42 -0.49
C LYS A 210 9.10 -18.24 0.95
N ILE A 211 8.45 -17.41 1.75
CA ILE A 211 8.79 -17.23 3.17
C ILE A 211 8.46 -18.49 3.98
N ARG A 212 7.29 -19.11 3.74
CA ARG A 212 6.85 -20.32 4.45
C ARG A 212 7.66 -21.55 4.08
N ALA A 213 8.04 -21.68 2.80
CA ALA A 213 8.84 -22.80 2.30
C ALA A 213 10.34 -22.65 2.60
N PHE A 214 10.80 -21.46 2.99
CA PHE A 214 12.20 -21.19 3.24
C PHE A 214 12.74 -22.04 4.38
N ARG A 215 13.80 -22.81 4.10
CA ARG A 215 14.55 -23.56 5.11
C ARG A 215 15.85 -22.82 5.38
N PRO A 216 16.05 -22.28 6.60
CA PRO A 216 17.31 -21.65 6.97
C PRO A 216 18.48 -22.61 6.81
N ARG A 217 19.59 -22.10 6.28
CA ARG A 217 20.86 -22.82 6.13
C ARG A 217 21.94 -22.06 6.86
N ASP A 218 22.68 -22.76 7.71
CA ASP A 218 23.81 -22.18 8.42
C ASP A 218 24.99 -21.97 7.46
N TYR A 219 25.69 -20.87 7.67
CA TYR A 219 26.91 -20.52 6.96
C TYR A 219 27.86 -19.77 7.87
N TRP A 220 29.13 -19.76 7.50
CA TRP A 220 30.18 -19.10 8.26
C TRP A 220 30.87 -18.07 7.37
N GLU A 221 31.15 -16.91 7.95
CA GLU A 221 32.05 -15.92 7.35
C GLU A 221 33.32 -15.87 8.20
N VAL A 222 34.48 -15.75 7.56
CA VAL A 222 35.76 -15.61 8.28
C VAL A 222 36.20 -14.16 8.18
N LEU A 223 36.34 -13.51 9.33
CA LEU A 223 36.71 -12.10 9.46
C LEU A 223 38.08 -12.01 10.12
N ALA A 224 39.05 -11.38 9.45
CA ALA A 224 40.38 -11.18 9.97
C ALA A 224 40.62 -9.71 10.30
N THR A 225 41.19 -9.44 11.47
CA THR A 225 41.69 -8.11 11.87
C THR A 225 43.18 -8.04 11.60
N PHE A 226 43.57 -7.05 10.81
CA PHE A 226 44.93 -6.80 10.39
C PHE A 226 45.45 -5.53 11.04
N ARG A 227 46.68 -5.59 11.58
CA ARG A 227 47.40 -4.40 12.05
C ARG A 227 48.48 -4.03 11.04
N ALA A 228 48.32 -2.84 10.46
CA ALA A 228 49.31 -2.16 9.65
C ALA A 228 49.99 -1.06 10.46
N SER A 229 51.08 -0.52 9.93
CA SER A 229 51.76 0.67 10.47
C SER A 229 50.82 1.87 10.62
N GLY A 230 49.87 2.03 9.69
CA GLY A 230 48.86 3.08 9.68
C GLY A 230 47.62 2.84 10.54
N GLY A 231 47.53 1.70 11.23
CA GLY A 231 46.39 1.34 12.09
C GLY A 231 45.76 -0.02 11.74
N GLU A 232 44.61 -0.29 12.34
CA GLU A 232 43.90 -1.56 12.18
C GLU A 232 42.78 -1.50 11.15
N TYR A 233 42.53 -2.63 10.48
CA TYR A 233 41.39 -2.80 9.59
C TYR A 233 40.90 -4.25 9.58
N THR A 234 39.64 -4.46 9.19
CA THR A 234 39.04 -5.80 9.09
C THR A 234 38.87 -6.19 7.63
N GLY A 235 39.25 -7.42 7.29
CA GLY A 235 38.97 -8.04 6.00
C GLY A 235 38.07 -9.25 6.14
N ARG A 236 37.25 -9.50 5.13
CA ARG A 236 36.36 -10.65 5.05
C ARG A 236 36.87 -11.61 3.99
N TRP A 237 37.02 -12.88 4.36
CA TRP A 237 37.41 -13.92 3.43
C TRP A 237 36.39 -14.04 2.28
N PHE A 238 36.86 -14.39 1.09
CA PHE A 238 35.99 -14.71 -0.03
C PHE A 238 36.64 -15.75 -0.95
N ASP A 239 35.81 -16.58 -1.58
CA ASP A 239 36.24 -17.57 -2.55
C ASP A 239 36.40 -16.93 -3.95
N GLU A 240 37.63 -16.85 -4.46
CA GLU A 240 37.93 -16.30 -5.79
C GLU A 240 37.41 -17.18 -6.93
N ALA A 241 37.23 -18.48 -6.67
CA ALA A 241 36.65 -19.42 -7.60
C ALA A 241 35.12 -19.38 -7.61
N PHE A 242 34.48 -18.69 -6.67
CA PHE A 242 33.02 -18.60 -6.61
C PHE A 242 32.45 -18.04 -7.91
N ARG A 243 31.46 -18.74 -8.45
CA ARG A 243 30.62 -18.29 -9.56
C ARG A 243 29.18 -18.38 -9.10
N ARG A 244 28.43 -17.30 -9.32
CA ARG A 244 27.02 -17.26 -8.97
C ARG A 244 26.29 -18.29 -9.84
N SER A 245 25.62 -19.23 -9.20
CA SER A 245 24.71 -20.18 -9.83
C SER A 245 23.26 -19.75 -9.56
N ASP A 246 22.37 -20.01 -10.50
CA ASP A 246 20.93 -19.82 -10.31
C ASP A 246 20.34 -20.93 -9.41
N ASP A 247 21.01 -22.08 -9.29
CA ASP A 247 20.60 -23.23 -8.46
C ASP A 247 20.89 -23.01 -6.96
N ASP A 248 21.78 -22.09 -6.60
CA ASP A 248 22.06 -21.68 -5.22
C ASP A 248 21.84 -20.17 -5.03
N PRO A 249 20.58 -19.74 -4.81
CA PRO A 249 20.25 -18.33 -4.65
C PRO A 249 20.90 -17.67 -3.42
N ASP A 250 21.30 -18.47 -2.42
CA ASP A 250 22.00 -18.02 -1.21
C ASP A 250 23.53 -18.06 -1.35
N GLY A 251 24.07 -18.62 -2.43
CA GLY A 251 25.49 -18.64 -2.72
C GLY A 251 26.09 -17.23 -2.79
N ARG A 252 27.14 -16.97 -2.03
CA ARG A 252 27.93 -15.73 -2.07
C ARG A 252 29.41 -16.09 -1.90
N ALA A 253 30.31 -15.28 -2.45
CA ALA A 253 31.74 -15.56 -2.40
C ALA A 253 32.28 -15.62 -0.97
N GLU A 254 31.72 -14.82 -0.06
CA GLU A 254 32.12 -14.76 1.35
C GLU A 254 31.55 -15.87 2.25
N ARG A 255 30.68 -16.75 1.73
CA ARG A 255 29.96 -17.74 2.55
C ARG A 255 30.61 -19.11 2.48
N LEU A 256 30.94 -19.66 3.63
CA LEU A 256 31.33 -21.06 3.81
C LEU A 256 30.16 -21.87 4.36
N TRP A 257 29.90 -23.03 3.78
CA TRP A 257 28.80 -23.92 4.20
C TRP A 257 29.24 -25.05 5.14
N ASP A 258 30.52 -25.11 5.46
CA ASP A 258 31.15 -26.11 6.31
C ASP A 258 31.92 -25.39 7.43
N GLU A 259 31.53 -25.65 8.67
CA GLU A 259 32.16 -25.06 9.86
C GLU A 259 33.62 -25.49 10.02
N ALA A 260 33.93 -26.77 9.78
CA ALA A 260 35.28 -27.31 9.92
C ALA A 260 36.22 -26.66 8.90
N ARG A 261 35.74 -26.43 7.68
CA ARG A 261 36.49 -25.66 6.67
C ARG A 261 36.74 -24.22 7.14
N ALA A 262 35.73 -23.55 7.70
CA ALA A 262 35.89 -22.18 8.20
C ALA A 262 36.86 -22.09 9.39
N ARG A 263 36.81 -23.05 10.32
CA ARG A 263 37.74 -23.13 11.46
C ARG A 263 39.16 -23.44 11.02
N SER A 264 39.35 -24.42 10.13
CA SER A 264 40.66 -24.75 9.57
C SER A 264 41.27 -23.56 8.82
N LEU A 265 40.46 -22.78 8.11
CA LEU A 265 40.91 -21.54 7.48
C LEU A 265 41.37 -20.51 8.50
N ALA A 266 40.58 -20.28 9.54
CA ALA A 266 40.91 -19.32 10.59
C ALA A 266 42.22 -19.71 11.33
N GLU A 267 42.37 -20.98 11.69
CA GLU A 267 43.57 -21.51 12.36
C GLU A 267 44.83 -21.41 11.50
N ARG A 268 44.72 -21.61 10.18
CA ARG A 268 45.84 -21.41 9.25
C ARG A 268 46.28 -19.95 9.14
N CYS A 269 45.36 -19.00 9.32
CA CYS A 269 45.62 -17.58 9.10
C CYS A 269 46.05 -16.83 10.38
N VAL A 270 45.61 -17.26 11.56
CA VAL A 270 45.89 -16.53 12.81
C VAL A 270 47.39 -16.44 13.08
N GLY A 271 47.88 -15.24 13.41
CA GLY A 271 49.29 -14.98 13.69
C GLY A 271 50.22 -15.01 12.46
N GLN A 272 49.74 -15.40 11.27
CA GLN A 272 50.52 -15.38 10.04
C GLN A 272 50.58 -13.97 9.42
N PRO A 273 51.68 -13.59 8.74
CA PRO A 273 51.77 -12.32 8.06
C PRO A 273 50.88 -12.29 6.82
N GLY A 274 50.18 -11.17 6.61
CA GLY A 274 49.38 -10.92 5.41
C GLY A 274 50.11 -10.03 4.41
N VAL A 275 50.08 -10.38 3.12
CA VAL A 275 50.58 -9.52 2.03
C VAL A 275 49.44 -8.69 1.48
N VAL A 276 49.59 -7.37 1.49
CA VAL A 276 48.53 -6.45 1.06
C VAL A 276 48.71 -6.02 -0.39
N THR A 277 47.60 -6.06 -1.13
CA THR A 277 47.45 -5.39 -2.42
C THR A 277 46.25 -4.45 -2.35
N GLU A 278 46.37 -3.28 -2.96
CA GLU A 278 45.36 -2.24 -2.90
C GLU A 278 45.15 -1.63 -4.28
N GLU A 279 43.88 -1.43 -4.64
CA GLU A 279 43.48 -0.73 -5.86
C GLU A 279 42.40 0.30 -5.53
N SER A 280 42.62 1.54 -5.94
CA SER A 280 41.65 2.63 -5.80
C SER A 280 41.13 3.05 -7.17
N LYS A 281 39.80 3.02 -7.35
CA LYS A 281 39.12 3.41 -8.60
C LYS A 281 38.15 4.56 -8.36
N PRO A 282 38.21 5.64 -9.15
CA PRO A 282 37.17 6.67 -9.17
C PRO A 282 35.81 6.06 -9.53
N SER A 283 34.77 6.50 -8.83
CA SER A 283 33.38 6.09 -9.09
C SER A 283 32.46 7.29 -8.93
N THR A 284 31.49 7.43 -9.84
CA THR A 284 30.52 8.52 -9.79
C THR A 284 29.12 8.00 -9.54
N GLN A 285 28.35 8.74 -8.74
CA GLN A 285 26.94 8.49 -8.52
C GLN A 285 26.13 9.68 -9.01
N ILE A 286 25.45 9.52 -10.15
CA ILE A 286 24.53 10.53 -10.67
C ILE A 286 23.29 10.66 -9.79
N ALA A 287 22.72 11.86 -9.72
CA ALA A 287 21.45 12.08 -9.04
C ALA A 287 20.36 11.14 -9.60
N PRO A 288 19.39 10.71 -8.78
CA PRO A 288 18.18 10.09 -9.30
C PRO A 288 17.38 11.06 -10.18
N LEU A 289 16.57 10.51 -11.08
CA LEU A 289 15.66 11.30 -11.93
C LEU A 289 14.61 12.04 -11.08
N LEU A 290 13.91 13.00 -11.71
CA LEU A 290 12.79 13.68 -11.07
C LEU A 290 11.68 12.68 -10.68
N TYR A 291 10.79 13.11 -9.78
CA TYR A 291 9.72 12.23 -9.32
C TYR A 291 8.64 12.06 -10.37
N ASP A 292 8.26 10.81 -10.61
CA ASP A 292 6.90 10.43 -10.95
C ASP A 292 6.11 10.14 -9.66
N LEU A 293 4.83 9.78 -9.76
CA LEU A 293 4.04 9.46 -8.57
C LEU A 293 4.57 8.21 -7.81
N THR A 294 5.02 7.19 -8.54
CA THR A 294 5.39 5.89 -7.96
C THR A 294 6.68 6.01 -7.15
N SER A 295 7.71 6.66 -7.70
CA SER A 295 8.97 6.96 -7.03
C SER A 295 8.76 7.89 -5.82
N LEU A 296 7.86 8.88 -5.91
CA LEU A 296 7.48 9.71 -4.77
C LEU A 296 6.82 8.88 -3.67
N GLN A 297 5.86 8.01 -4.00
CA GLN A 297 5.18 7.11 -3.06
C GLN A 297 6.16 6.14 -2.39
N ARG A 298 7.06 5.53 -3.16
CA ARG A 298 8.07 4.60 -2.66
C ARG A 298 8.99 5.28 -1.65
N GLU A 299 9.50 6.46 -1.97
CA GLU A 299 10.42 7.17 -1.09
C GLU A 299 9.71 7.73 0.16
N ALA A 300 8.50 8.27 0.01
CA ALA A 300 7.67 8.72 1.12
C ALA A 300 7.32 7.57 2.08
N ASN A 301 7.03 6.38 1.55
CA ASN A 301 6.80 5.18 2.35
C ASN A 301 8.08 4.73 3.08
N GLY A 302 9.22 4.66 2.37
CA GLY A 302 10.50 4.28 2.95
C GLY A 302 10.92 5.19 4.11
N ARG A 303 10.89 6.51 3.89
CA ARG A 303 11.36 7.51 4.88
C ARG A 303 10.34 7.82 5.97
N PHE A 304 9.06 7.93 5.64
CA PHE A 304 8.01 8.41 6.57
C PHE A 304 6.93 7.39 6.91
N GLY A 305 6.90 6.23 6.24
CA GLY A 305 5.86 5.22 6.43
C GLY A 305 4.49 5.63 5.86
N LEU A 306 4.44 6.64 4.98
CA LEU A 306 3.20 7.06 4.33
C LEU A 306 2.72 5.98 3.37
N SER A 307 1.41 5.72 3.34
CA SER A 307 0.83 4.86 2.31
C SER A 307 0.85 5.56 0.95
N ALA A 308 0.71 4.77 -0.11
CA ALA A 308 0.58 5.27 -1.48
C ALA A 308 -0.60 6.25 -1.62
N ARG A 309 -1.75 5.91 -0.98
CA ARG A 309 -2.94 6.76 -0.93
C ARG A 309 -2.70 8.07 -0.21
N THR A 310 -2.08 8.05 0.96
CA THR A 310 -1.79 9.27 1.72
C THR A 310 -0.82 10.17 0.96
N THR A 311 0.22 9.60 0.36
CA THR A 311 1.17 10.36 -0.45
C THR A 311 0.49 11.03 -1.64
N LEU A 312 -0.35 10.31 -2.38
CA LEU A 312 -1.13 10.89 -3.49
C LEU A 312 -2.07 12.00 -2.99
N SER A 313 -2.75 11.81 -1.86
CA SER A 313 -3.64 12.82 -1.28
C SER A 313 -2.88 14.12 -0.93
N LEU A 314 -1.67 14.00 -0.37
CA LEU A 314 -0.84 15.15 -0.03
C LEU A 314 -0.32 15.85 -1.29
N ALA A 315 0.15 15.09 -2.28
CA ALA A 315 0.61 15.65 -3.55
C ALA A 315 -0.53 16.35 -4.31
N GLN A 316 -1.75 15.79 -4.28
CA GLN A 316 -2.95 16.42 -4.83
C GLN A 316 -3.30 17.72 -4.12
N SER A 317 -3.19 17.78 -2.78
CA SER A 317 -3.36 19.03 -2.04
C SER A 317 -2.32 20.08 -2.46
N LEU A 318 -1.05 19.68 -2.59
CA LEU A 318 0.03 20.56 -3.04
C LEU A 318 -0.18 21.09 -4.47
N TYR A 319 -0.79 20.30 -5.34
CA TYR A 319 -1.12 20.69 -6.71
C TYR A 319 -2.39 21.56 -6.81
N GLU A 320 -3.51 21.12 -6.25
CA GLU A 320 -4.82 21.76 -6.47
C GLU A 320 -5.05 22.96 -5.53
N LYS A 321 -4.76 22.77 -4.24
CA LYS A 321 -5.02 23.77 -3.19
C LYS A 321 -3.90 24.80 -3.14
N HIS A 322 -2.64 24.33 -3.08
CA HIS A 322 -1.48 25.20 -2.90
C HIS A 322 -0.85 25.66 -4.21
N LYS A 323 -1.13 24.96 -5.32
CA LYS A 323 -0.51 25.19 -6.64
C LYS A 323 1.01 25.15 -6.63
N ALA A 324 1.60 24.52 -5.62
CA ALA A 324 3.02 24.53 -5.33
C ALA A 324 3.79 23.42 -6.06
N LEU A 325 3.09 22.36 -6.48
CA LEU A 325 3.65 21.28 -7.29
C LEU A 325 2.95 21.19 -8.65
N THR A 326 3.61 20.57 -9.63
CA THR A 326 3.00 20.16 -10.89
C THR A 326 2.11 18.92 -10.70
N TYR A 327 1.40 18.53 -11.75
CA TYR A 327 0.38 17.48 -11.67
C TYR A 327 0.95 16.16 -11.13
N PRO A 328 0.42 15.62 -10.01
CA PRO A 328 1.10 14.56 -9.29
C PRO A 328 0.74 13.15 -9.76
N ARG A 329 -0.14 12.97 -10.76
CA ARG A 329 -0.49 11.64 -11.30
C ARG A 329 0.19 11.36 -12.64
N THR A 330 1.50 11.59 -12.67
CA THR A 330 2.36 11.32 -13.83
C THR A 330 3.15 10.02 -13.64
N ASP A 331 3.43 9.33 -14.75
CA ASP A 331 4.45 8.26 -14.88
C ASP A 331 5.79 8.79 -15.42
N SER A 332 5.85 10.04 -15.87
CA SER A 332 7.07 10.63 -16.41
C SER A 332 8.00 11.15 -15.32
N ARG A 333 9.30 10.97 -15.56
CA ARG A 333 10.39 11.53 -14.76
C ARG A 333 11.20 12.57 -15.54
N ALA A 334 10.69 12.97 -16.71
CA ALA A 334 11.27 13.99 -17.58
C ALA A 334 10.40 15.26 -17.58
N LEU A 335 10.97 16.35 -18.08
CA LEU A 335 10.35 17.65 -18.32
C LEU A 335 10.31 17.94 -19.82
N PRO A 336 9.36 18.76 -20.29
CA PRO A 336 9.33 19.17 -21.68
C PRO A 336 10.58 19.94 -22.10
N GLU A 337 10.97 19.85 -23.36
CA GLU A 337 12.18 20.53 -23.86
C GLU A 337 12.06 22.07 -23.86
N ASP A 338 10.83 22.60 -23.88
CA ASP A 338 10.52 24.03 -23.76
C ASP A 338 10.46 24.55 -22.31
N TYR A 339 10.70 23.69 -21.30
CA TYR A 339 10.61 24.09 -19.88
C TYR A 339 11.87 24.73 -19.30
N LEU A 340 12.95 24.90 -20.07
CA LEU A 340 14.23 25.41 -19.58
C LEU A 340 14.11 26.74 -18.83
N ASP A 341 13.39 27.71 -19.40
CA ASP A 341 13.23 29.03 -18.80
C ASP A 341 12.30 28.99 -17.59
N THR A 342 11.25 28.17 -17.62
CA THR A 342 10.40 27.91 -16.46
C THR A 342 11.20 27.31 -15.31
N VAL A 343 12.10 26.36 -15.59
CA VAL A 343 13.00 25.77 -14.58
C VAL A 343 13.95 26.82 -14.01
N ARG A 344 14.54 27.69 -14.84
CA ARG A 344 15.39 28.80 -14.36
C ARG A 344 14.62 29.74 -13.46
N ALA A 345 13.42 30.17 -13.86
CA ALA A 345 12.58 31.03 -13.03
C ALA A 345 12.18 30.35 -11.70
N THR A 346 11.90 29.05 -11.72
CA THR A 346 11.66 28.28 -10.48
C THR A 346 12.89 28.23 -9.59
N MET A 347 14.09 28.05 -10.16
CA MET A 347 15.36 28.11 -9.41
C MET A 347 15.57 29.50 -8.79
N GLU A 348 15.27 30.59 -9.51
CA GLU A 348 15.34 31.96 -8.99
C GLU A 348 14.37 32.18 -7.83
N SER A 349 13.12 31.73 -7.95
CA SER A 349 12.17 31.79 -6.84
C SER A 349 12.62 30.96 -5.62
N LEU A 350 13.29 29.83 -5.84
CA LEU A 350 13.86 29.01 -4.76
C LEU A 350 15.12 29.64 -4.15
N ALA A 351 15.87 30.43 -4.92
CA ALA A 351 17.06 31.15 -4.47
C ALA A 351 16.75 32.15 -3.34
N GLU A 352 15.52 32.64 -3.26
CA GLU A 352 15.02 33.52 -2.20
C GLU A 352 14.57 32.76 -0.93
N SER A 353 14.55 31.42 -0.95
CA SER A 353 14.16 30.62 0.21
C SER A 353 15.30 30.49 1.21
N ASN A 354 15.04 30.62 2.51
CA ASN A 354 16.03 30.32 3.54
C ASN A 354 16.45 28.84 3.55
N ALA A 355 15.52 27.91 3.27
CA ALA A 355 15.80 26.47 3.35
C ALA A 355 16.56 25.93 2.11
N TYR A 356 16.37 26.54 0.94
CA TYR A 356 16.86 26.01 -0.33
C TYR A 356 17.80 26.97 -1.09
N GLY A 357 17.87 28.22 -0.65
CA GLY A 357 18.44 29.30 -1.44
C GLY A 357 19.92 29.13 -1.76
N GLY A 358 20.70 28.57 -0.82
CA GLY A 358 22.11 28.24 -1.05
C GLY A 358 22.27 27.29 -2.24
N PHE A 359 21.48 26.22 -2.26
CA PHE A 359 21.56 25.22 -3.33
C PHE A 359 21.10 25.76 -4.68
N ALA A 360 20.01 26.53 -4.71
CA ALA A 360 19.46 27.10 -5.93
C ALA A 360 20.40 28.17 -6.52
N ARG A 361 20.99 29.04 -5.69
CA ARG A 361 22.00 30.02 -6.14
C ARG A 361 23.22 29.34 -6.75
N GLN A 362 23.66 28.21 -6.19
CA GLN A 362 24.77 27.45 -6.75
C GLN A 362 24.44 26.90 -8.16
N VAL A 363 23.24 26.33 -8.35
CA VAL A 363 22.77 25.85 -9.66
C VAL A 363 22.77 26.97 -10.71
N LEU A 364 22.25 28.15 -10.33
CA LEU A 364 22.18 29.33 -11.20
C LEU A 364 23.58 29.86 -11.52
N LYS A 365 24.45 30.05 -10.51
CA LYS A 365 25.82 30.54 -10.67
C LYS A 365 26.64 29.64 -11.60
N ALA A 366 26.52 28.32 -11.43
CA ALA A 366 27.25 27.34 -12.24
C ALA A 366 26.58 27.02 -13.59
N LYS A 367 25.42 27.64 -13.88
CA LYS A 367 24.65 27.45 -15.13
C LYS A 367 24.33 25.98 -15.44
N TRP A 368 23.96 25.19 -14.42
CA TRP A 368 23.68 23.77 -14.58
C TRP A 368 22.31 23.46 -15.20
N VAL A 369 21.40 24.44 -15.29
CA VAL A 369 20.14 24.30 -16.06
C VAL A 369 20.43 24.46 -17.55
N ARG A 370 20.72 23.33 -18.19
CA ARG A 370 21.05 23.22 -19.62
C ARG A 370 20.26 22.09 -20.30
N PRO A 371 20.02 22.18 -21.63
CA PRO A 371 19.37 21.11 -22.38
C PRO A 371 20.09 19.78 -22.16
N ASN A 372 19.35 18.73 -21.79
CA ASN A 372 19.88 17.37 -21.67
C ASN A 372 18.72 16.36 -21.70
N LYS A 373 18.88 15.24 -22.44
CA LYS A 373 17.83 14.20 -22.59
C LYS A 373 17.59 13.34 -21.35
N ARG A 374 18.34 13.56 -20.26
CA ARG A 374 18.08 12.91 -18.97
C ARG A 374 16.94 13.62 -18.23
N ILE A 375 16.87 14.95 -18.30
CA ILE A 375 15.86 15.77 -17.63
C ILE A 375 14.83 16.29 -18.62
N PHE A 376 15.25 16.78 -19.78
CA PHE A 376 14.41 17.42 -20.79
C PHE A 376 14.27 16.51 -22.01
N ASP A 377 13.16 15.78 -22.11
CA ASP A 377 12.97 14.78 -23.16
C ASP A 377 11.50 14.55 -23.45
N ASN A 378 10.99 15.16 -24.53
CA ASN A 378 9.59 15.03 -24.93
C ASN A 378 9.21 13.58 -25.27
N ALA A 379 10.17 12.74 -25.68
CA ALA A 379 9.91 11.33 -26.00
C ALA A 379 9.59 10.48 -24.76
N LYS A 380 9.93 10.98 -23.56
CA LYS A 380 9.65 10.33 -22.26
C LYS A 380 8.44 10.94 -21.54
N ILE A 381 7.63 11.73 -22.25
CA ILE A 381 6.44 12.38 -21.72
C ILE A 381 5.23 11.78 -22.42
N SER A 382 4.36 11.18 -21.62
CA SER A 382 3.05 10.70 -22.04
C SER A 382 2.10 11.90 -22.13
N ASP A 383 1.17 12.01 -21.18
CA ASP A 383 0.22 13.11 -21.02
C ASP A 383 0.66 14.15 -19.97
N HIS A 384 1.50 13.75 -19.01
CA HIS A 384 2.04 14.61 -17.96
C HIS A 384 3.55 14.43 -17.79
N PHE A 385 4.25 15.48 -17.39
CA PHE A 385 5.67 15.47 -17.07
C PHE A 385 5.91 15.38 -15.55
N ALA A 386 7.18 15.26 -15.14
CA ALA A 386 7.59 15.03 -13.76
C ALA A 386 7.03 16.00 -12.72
N ILE A 387 6.91 15.51 -11.49
CA ILE A 387 6.48 16.27 -10.31
C ILE A 387 7.63 17.16 -9.84
N ILE A 388 7.47 18.48 -10.01
CA ILE A 388 8.43 19.53 -9.65
C ILE A 388 7.74 20.67 -8.91
N PRO A 389 8.47 21.51 -8.14
CA PRO A 389 7.91 22.75 -7.62
C PRO A 389 7.53 23.72 -8.74
N THR A 390 6.51 24.54 -8.50
CA THR A 390 6.11 25.64 -9.39
C THR A 390 6.72 26.97 -8.89
N LEU A 391 6.43 28.07 -9.60
CA LEU A 391 6.75 29.43 -9.17
C LEU A 391 5.92 29.89 -7.95
N VAL A 392 4.88 29.14 -7.58
CA VAL A 392 4.00 29.51 -6.46
C VAL A 392 4.57 28.97 -5.16
N ARG A 393 5.06 29.86 -4.30
CA ARG A 393 5.49 29.52 -2.95
C ARG A 393 4.28 29.23 -2.06
N PRO A 394 4.18 28.05 -1.42
CA PRO A 394 3.08 27.75 -0.50
C PRO A 394 3.24 28.58 0.78
N LYS A 395 2.14 29.17 1.28
CA LYS A 395 2.16 30.01 2.48
C LYS A 395 2.07 29.19 3.78
N SER A 396 1.12 28.26 3.84
CA SER A 396 0.87 27.44 5.03
C SER A 396 0.66 25.98 4.64
N LEU A 397 1.63 25.14 4.97
CA LEU A 397 1.56 23.69 4.79
C LEU A 397 1.40 23.01 6.14
N ASN A 398 0.61 21.95 6.20
CA ASN A 398 0.68 21.06 7.37
C ASN A 398 2.02 20.29 7.38
N GLU A 399 2.34 19.64 8.50
CA GLU A 399 3.64 18.96 8.68
C GLU A 399 3.94 17.92 7.57
N LEU A 400 2.94 17.14 7.16
CA LEU A 400 3.11 16.11 6.13
C LEU A 400 3.20 16.70 4.73
N GLU A 401 2.41 17.74 4.44
CA GLU A 401 2.53 18.51 3.19
C GLU A 401 3.91 19.15 3.08
N ALA A 402 4.42 19.75 4.16
CA ALA A 402 5.75 20.37 4.20
C ALA A 402 6.86 19.35 3.94
N LYS A 403 6.77 18.16 4.56
CA LYS A 403 7.72 17.06 4.33
C LYS A 403 7.70 16.56 2.88
N LEU A 404 6.51 16.41 2.30
CA LEU A 404 6.39 15.95 0.92
C LEU A 404 6.88 17.01 -0.08
N TYR A 405 6.59 18.29 0.19
CA TYR A 405 7.09 19.41 -0.61
C TYR A 405 8.63 19.50 -0.54
N ASP A 406 9.23 19.37 0.65
CA ASP A 406 10.70 19.33 0.83
C ASP A 406 11.35 18.22 0.00
N PHE A 407 10.74 17.03 -0.05
CA PHE A 407 11.23 15.94 -0.91
C PHE A 407 11.29 16.34 -2.38
N VAL A 408 10.19 16.86 -2.89
CA VAL A 408 10.07 17.22 -4.31
C VAL A 408 11.05 18.35 -4.65
N VAL A 409 11.17 19.36 -3.79
CA VAL A 409 12.13 20.46 -3.98
C VAL A 409 13.57 19.98 -3.95
N LYS A 410 13.96 19.16 -2.96
CA LYS A 410 15.33 18.61 -2.88
C LYS A 410 15.66 17.72 -4.07
N ARG A 411 14.72 16.88 -4.51
CA ARG A 411 14.92 16.05 -5.71
C ARG A 411 15.08 16.91 -6.97
N PHE A 412 14.25 17.95 -7.12
CA PHE A 412 14.34 18.90 -8.21
C PHE A 412 15.71 19.59 -8.24
N LEU A 413 16.18 20.13 -7.12
CA LEU A 413 17.51 20.76 -7.02
C LEU A 413 18.63 19.75 -7.34
N ALA A 414 18.61 18.59 -6.68
CA ALA A 414 19.62 17.55 -6.84
C ALA A 414 19.75 17.05 -8.29
N ALA A 415 18.65 17.02 -9.05
CA ALA A 415 18.65 16.57 -10.44
C ALA A 415 19.58 17.38 -11.36
N PHE A 416 19.88 18.63 -11.00
CA PHE A 416 20.77 19.54 -11.75
C PHE A 416 22.19 19.63 -11.18
N TYR A 417 22.47 19.01 -10.03
CA TYR A 417 23.83 18.97 -9.48
C TYR A 417 24.70 17.95 -10.25
N PRO A 418 26.03 18.12 -10.25
CA PRO A 418 26.95 17.11 -10.77
C PRO A 418 26.84 15.79 -9.96
N PRO A 419 27.28 14.67 -10.53
CA PRO A 419 27.41 13.41 -9.81
C PRO A 419 28.21 13.59 -8.50
N ALA A 420 27.87 12.81 -7.49
CA ALA A 420 28.77 12.64 -6.35
C ALA A 420 29.97 11.78 -6.80
N GLU A 421 31.16 12.14 -6.39
CA GLU A 421 32.40 11.47 -6.76
C GLU A 421 32.97 10.75 -5.54
N PHE A 422 33.37 9.50 -5.75
CA PHE A 422 33.91 8.62 -4.73
C PHE A 422 35.21 8.00 -5.21
N LEU A 423 36.09 7.68 -4.25
CA LEU A 423 37.20 6.78 -4.44
C LEU A 423 36.85 5.45 -3.77
N LEU A 424 36.69 4.39 -4.58
CA LEU A 424 36.46 3.04 -4.10
C LEU A 424 37.81 2.33 -3.98
N THR A 425 38.22 2.05 -2.76
CA THR A 425 39.45 1.31 -2.48
C THR A 425 39.10 -0.13 -2.17
N THR A 426 39.59 -1.06 -2.99
CA THR A 426 39.54 -2.49 -2.71
C THR A 426 40.91 -2.94 -2.27
N ARG A 427 40.99 -3.47 -1.05
CA ARG A 427 42.21 -4.04 -0.48
C ARG A 427 42.04 -5.54 -0.35
N ILE A 428 42.99 -6.29 -0.89
CA ILE A 428 43.09 -7.75 -0.71
C ILE A 428 44.33 -8.03 0.14
N THR A 429 44.10 -8.59 1.32
CA THR A 429 45.17 -9.09 2.20
C THR A 429 45.23 -10.61 2.06
N ARG A 430 46.34 -11.15 1.58
CA ARG A 430 46.55 -12.61 1.47
C ARG A 430 47.35 -13.14 2.65
N VAL A 431 46.78 -14.10 3.36
CA VAL A 431 47.41 -14.77 4.51
C VAL A 431 47.42 -16.26 4.24
N ALA A 432 48.60 -16.90 4.20
CA ALA A 432 48.72 -18.32 3.85
C ALA A 432 47.91 -18.70 2.58
N ASP A 433 48.04 -17.87 1.54
CA ASP A 433 47.32 -17.91 0.25
C ASP A 433 45.80 -17.64 0.29
N GLU A 434 45.19 -17.51 1.48
CA GLU A 434 43.77 -17.19 1.64
C GLU A 434 43.51 -15.68 1.47
N PRO A 435 42.56 -15.27 0.61
CA PRO A 435 42.30 -13.87 0.33
C PRO A 435 41.22 -13.26 1.24
N PHE A 436 41.55 -12.14 1.87
CA PHE A 436 40.62 -11.32 2.66
C PHE A 436 40.40 -9.98 1.99
N LYS A 437 39.13 -9.65 1.71
CA LYS A 437 38.72 -8.41 1.07
C LYS A 437 38.26 -7.37 2.08
N THR A 438 38.79 -6.16 1.94
CA THR A 438 38.35 -4.95 2.63
C THR A 438 37.96 -3.91 1.58
N GLU A 439 36.80 -3.27 1.75
CA GLU A 439 36.34 -2.22 0.85
C GLU A 439 36.21 -0.90 1.61
N GLY A 440 36.82 0.15 1.08
CA GLY A 440 36.68 1.53 1.53
C GLY A 440 35.98 2.36 0.47
N LYS A 441 35.18 3.33 0.91
CA LYS A 441 34.50 4.27 0.01
C LYS A 441 34.62 5.66 0.59
N VAL A 442 35.50 6.46 0.01
CA VAL A 442 35.73 7.86 0.40
C VAL A 442 34.98 8.78 -0.54
N MET A 443 34.25 9.74 0.00
CA MET A 443 33.57 10.78 -0.80
C MET A 443 34.56 11.89 -1.14
N VAL A 444 34.87 12.07 -2.42
CA VAL A 444 35.79 13.12 -2.92
C VAL A 444 35.03 14.42 -3.17
N ALA A 445 33.86 14.31 -3.81
CA ALA A 445 32.98 15.45 -4.04
C ALA A 445 31.52 15.04 -3.75
N PRO A 446 30.78 15.80 -2.92
CA PRO A 446 29.41 15.41 -2.55
C PRO A 446 28.43 15.54 -3.73
N GLY A 447 28.71 16.40 -4.71
CA GLY A 447 27.81 16.66 -5.84
C GLY A 447 26.38 16.89 -5.36
N TRP A 448 25.42 16.18 -5.95
CA TRP A 448 24.00 16.25 -5.58
C TRP A 448 23.68 15.81 -4.14
N LEU A 449 24.55 15.04 -3.48
CA LEU A 449 24.33 14.62 -2.09
C LEU A 449 24.42 15.81 -1.12
N ALA A 450 25.06 16.91 -1.50
CA ALA A 450 25.08 18.16 -0.73
C ALA A 450 23.68 18.69 -0.44
N VAL A 451 22.75 18.55 -1.38
CA VAL A 451 21.33 18.93 -1.22
C VAL A 451 20.63 18.14 -0.09
N TYR A 452 21.15 16.96 0.22
CA TYR A 452 20.67 16.10 1.31
C TYR A 452 21.52 16.21 2.58
N GLY A 453 22.39 17.22 2.69
CA GLY A 453 23.22 17.49 3.87
C GLY A 453 24.40 16.53 4.01
N LYS A 454 24.88 15.93 2.91
CA LYS A 454 26.14 15.17 2.90
C LYS A 454 27.28 16.07 2.46
N GLU A 455 28.36 16.02 3.22
CA GLU A 455 29.59 16.76 2.97
C GLU A 455 30.72 15.77 2.71
N ALA A 456 31.75 16.21 1.99
CA ALA A 456 32.99 15.44 1.90
C ALA A 456 33.69 15.53 3.27
N GLN A 457 33.62 14.45 4.04
CA GLN A 457 34.44 14.28 5.24
C GLN A 457 35.60 13.35 4.92
N ALA A 458 36.81 13.73 5.33
CA ALA A 458 38.04 13.01 5.02
C ALA A 458 38.19 11.69 5.78
N ASP A 459 37.46 11.49 6.89
CA ASP A 459 37.66 10.34 7.79
C ASP A 459 36.55 9.28 7.74
N GLU A 460 35.36 9.59 7.21
CA GLU A 460 34.23 8.65 7.19
C GLU A 460 34.39 7.64 6.03
N GLY A 461 34.92 6.45 6.31
CA GLY A 461 35.10 5.37 5.33
C GLY A 461 36.51 5.25 4.72
N THR A 462 37.48 5.98 5.28
CA THR A 462 38.90 5.90 4.92
C THR A 462 39.53 4.67 5.58
N LEU A 463 40.19 3.83 4.77
CA LEU A 463 40.90 2.66 5.28
C LEU A 463 42.21 3.10 5.94
N ALA A 464 42.64 2.37 6.97
CA ALA A 464 43.96 2.57 7.58
C ALA A 464 45.04 2.51 6.48
N PRO A 465 45.95 3.49 6.35
CA PRO A 465 46.92 3.52 5.26
C PRO A 465 47.89 2.33 5.36
N VAL A 466 48.26 1.78 4.20
CA VAL A 466 49.19 0.64 4.06
C VAL A 466 50.18 0.96 2.94
N ALA A 467 51.47 0.77 3.20
CA ALA A 467 52.49 0.97 2.19
C ALA A 467 52.46 -0.15 1.13
N ALA A 468 52.90 0.15 -0.10
CA ALA A 468 52.97 -0.84 -1.16
C ALA A 468 53.90 -2.01 -0.77
N GLY A 469 53.37 -3.23 -0.79
CA GLY A 469 54.10 -4.43 -0.38
C GLY A 469 54.28 -4.61 1.14
N GLU A 470 53.63 -3.79 1.96
CA GLU A 470 53.62 -3.96 3.42
C GLU A 470 53.06 -5.33 3.82
N ARG A 471 53.71 -5.93 4.81
CA ARG A 471 53.24 -7.14 5.48
C ARG A 471 52.54 -6.74 6.77
N VAL A 472 51.27 -7.12 6.90
CA VAL A 472 50.45 -6.81 8.07
C VAL A 472 50.39 -7.99 9.02
N ALA A 473 50.26 -7.73 10.32
CA ALA A 473 50.05 -8.78 11.31
C ALA A 473 48.57 -9.18 11.35
N THR A 474 48.27 -10.48 11.27
CA THR A 474 46.91 -11.01 11.44
C THR A 474 46.65 -11.26 12.92
N GLU A 475 46.11 -10.25 13.61
CA GLU A 475 45.98 -10.28 15.08
C GLU A 475 44.86 -11.19 15.56
N LYS A 476 43.77 -11.22 14.79
CA LYS A 476 42.57 -11.97 15.13
C LYS A 476 41.92 -12.51 13.88
N VAL A 477 41.42 -13.73 13.94
CA VAL A 477 40.57 -14.33 12.90
C VAL A 477 39.35 -14.92 13.57
N ASP A 478 38.19 -14.30 13.34
CA ASP A 478 36.90 -14.70 13.88
C ASP A 478 36.11 -15.49 12.85
N VAL A 479 35.55 -16.62 13.27
CA VAL A 479 34.57 -17.38 12.49
C VAL A 479 33.17 -16.96 12.94
N ALA A 480 32.50 -16.16 12.12
CA ALA A 480 31.15 -15.67 12.39
C ALA A 480 30.11 -16.68 11.88
N ALA A 481 29.47 -17.40 12.80
CA ALA A 481 28.32 -18.25 12.49
C ALA A 481 27.09 -17.40 12.17
N ASN A 482 26.50 -17.64 11.01
CA ASN A 482 25.33 -16.95 10.51
C ASN A 482 24.32 -17.95 9.94
N THR A 483 23.09 -17.50 9.78
CA THR A 483 22.03 -18.31 9.16
C THR A 483 21.35 -17.49 8.07
N THR A 484 21.03 -18.13 6.94
CA THR A 484 20.30 -17.48 5.85
C THR A 484 18.91 -17.05 6.34
N ARG A 485 18.35 -15.99 5.74
CA ARG A 485 17.06 -15.43 6.15
C ARG A 485 16.07 -15.52 5.00
N PRO A 486 14.78 -15.75 5.28
CA PRO A 486 13.76 -15.74 4.24
C PRO A 486 13.72 -14.37 3.55
N PRO A 487 13.23 -14.30 2.31
CA PRO A 487 13.05 -13.04 1.63
C PRO A 487 12.13 -12.12 2.45
N ALA A 488 12.46 -10.83 2.55
CA ALA A 488 11.64 -9.89 3.30
C ALA A 488 10.21 -9.83 2.74
N ARG A 489 9.22 -9.72 3.64
CA ARG A 489 7.83 -9.42 3.26
C ARG A 489 7.75 -8.09 2.52
N LEU A 490 6.77 -7.98 1.63
CA LEU A 490 6.55 -6.74 0.90
C LEU A 490 5.89 -5.70 1.82
N ASN A 491 6.43 -4.49 1.80
CA ASN A 491 5.72 -3.27 2.19
C ASN A 491 5.15 -2.57 0.94
N GLU A 492 4.40 -1.48 1.13
CA GLU A 492 3.83 -0.73 0.00
C GLU A 492 4.90 -0.22 -0.99
N ALA A 493 6.08 0.23 -0.55
CA ALA A 493 7.14 0.66 -1.47
C ALA A 493 7.67 -0.48 -2.34
N THR A 494 7.94 -1.64 -1.73
CA THR A 494 8.42 -2.82 -2.45
C THR A 494 7.34 -3.45 -3.32
N LEU A 495 6.06 -3.37 -2.92
CA LEU A 495 4.94 -3.81 -3.74
C LEU A 495 4.75 -2.90 -4.95
N LEU A 496 4.80 -1.58 -4.77
CA LEU A 496 4.78 -0.63 -5.90
C LEU A 496 5.94 -0.89 -6.87
N SER A 497 7.12 -1.22 -6.35
CA SER A 497 8.28 -1.60 -7.16
C SER A 497 8.04 -2.89 -7.94
N ALA A 498 7.39 -3.88 -7.31
CA ALA A 498 7.04 -5.14 -7.96
C ALA A 498 5.95 -4.95 -9.02
N MET A 499 4.94 -4.11 -8.76
CA MET A 499 3.90 -3.76 -9.74
C MET A 499 4.51 -3.05 -10.96
N GLU A 500 5.39 -2.07 -10.74
CA GLU A 500 6.10 -1.36 -11.82
C GLU A 500 7.02 -2.29 -12.61
N GLY A 501 7.73 -3.20 -11.91
CA GLY A 501 8.67 -4.15 -12.51
C GLY A 501 8.05 -5.46 -12.99
N ALA A 502 6.72 -5.63 -12.95
CA ALA A 502 6.05 -6.89 -13.23
C ALA A 502 6.32 -7.43 -14.65
N GLY A 503 6.63 -6.55 -15.61
CA GLY A 503 7.03 -6.95 -16.96
C GLY A 503 8.31 -7.81 -16.98
N LYS A 504 9.18 -7.75 -15.97
CA LYS A 504 10.38 -8.59 -15.87
C LYS A 504 10.09 -10.08 -15.64
N LEU A 505 8.85 -10.41 -15.30
CA LEU A 505 8.40 -11.79 -15.11
C LEU A 505 7.90 -12.42 -16.42
N ILE A 506 7.97 -11.69 -17.53
CA ILE A 506 7.45 -12.09 -18.84
C ILE A 506 8.63 -12.47 -19.72
N ASP A 507 8.59 -13.70 -20.25
CA ASP A 507 9.65 -14.25 -21.10
C ASP A 507 9.64 -13.66 -22.52
N ASP A 508 8.47 -13.32 -23.05
CA ASP A 508 8.33 -12.72 -24.37
C ASP A 508 8.81 -11.25 -24.37
N GLU A 509 9.78 -10.96 -25.25
CA GLU A 509 10.45 -9.66 -25.34
C GLU A 509 9.52 -8.52 -25.76
N ASP A 510 8.59 -8.77 -26.68
CA ASP A 510 7.65 -7.74 -27.17
C ASP A 510 6.62 -7.39 -26.09
N LEU A 511 6.12 -8.38 -25.37
CA LEU A 511 5.21 -8.19 -24.23
C LEU A 511 5.92 -7.51 -23.05
N ARG A 512 7.17 -7.89 -22.78
CA ARG A 512 8.01 -7.25 -21.76
C ARG A 512 8.23 -5.78 -22.07
N GLU A 513 8.50 -5.44 -23.33
CA GLU A 513 8.67 -4.05 -23.78
C GLU A 513 7.36 -3.26 -23.64
N ALA A 514 6.21 -3.84 -24.00
CA ALA A 514 4.90 -3.20 -23.82
C ALA A 514 4.57 -2.84 -22.35
N MET A 515 5.18 -3.57 -21.40
CA MET A 515 5.03 -3.34 -19.96
C MET A 515 6.08 -2.42 -19.35
N ARG A 516 7.18 -2.09 -20.05
CA ARG A 516 8.39 -1.48 -19.48
C ARG A 516 8.12 -0.19 -18.69
N GLU A 517 7.18 0.62 -19.13
CA GLU A 517 6.86 1.92 -18.52
C GLU A 517 5.58 1.90 -17.66
N LYS A 518 4.65 0.98 -17.95
CA LYS A 518 3.32 0.96 -17.32
C LYS A 518 3.20 -0.04 -16.18
N GLY A 519 3.90 -1.17 -16.23
CA GLY A 519 3.76 -2.26 -15.27
C GLY A 519 2.29 -2.68 -15.01
N LEU A 520 2.04 -3.25 -13.83
CA LEU A 520 0.68 -3.54 -13.35
C LEU A 520 -0.01 -2.28 -12.83
N GLY A 521 -0.97 -1.80 -13.61
CA GLY A 521 -1.75 -0.61 -13.29
C GLY A 521 -0.98 0.70 -13.49
N THR A 522 -1.70 1.78 -13.76
CA THR A 522 -1.13 3.12 -13.93
C THR A 522 -0.82 3.77 -12.58
N PRO A 523 0.06 4.79 -12.49
CA PRO A 523 0.35 5.45 -11.22
C PRO A 523 -0.90 5.96 -10.49
N ALA A 524 -1.92 6.41 -11.24
CA ALA A 524 -3.19 6.86 -10.68
C ALA A 524 -4.03 5.75 -10.02
N THR A 525 -3.82 4.48 -10.37
CA THR A 525 -4.67 3.36 -9.92
C THR A 525 -3.99 2.44 -8.91
N ARG A 526 -2.65 2.33 -8.90
CA ARG A 526 -1.90 1.43 -7.98
C ARG A 526 -2.27 1.60 -6.51
N ALA A 527 -2.37 2.85 -6.04
CA ALA A 527 -2.78 3.13 -4.65
C ALA A 527 -4.19 2.61 -4.35
N GLN A 528 -5.14 2.79 -5.28
CA GLN A 528 -6.51 2.31 -5.12
C GLN A 528 -6.59 0.79 -5.15
N ILE A 529 -5.76 0.12 -5.94
CA ILE A 529 -5.69 -1.35 -5.98
C ILE A 529 -5.26 -1.91 -4.63
N ILE A 530 -4.19 -1.37 -4.03
CA ILE A 530 -3.72 -1.80 -2.71
C ILE A 530 -4.82 -1.58 -1.65
N GLU A 531 -5.49 -0.44 -1.69
CA GLU A 531 -6.60 -0.12 -0.78
C GLU A 531 -7.81 -1.04 -1.00
N GLY A 532 -8.08 -1.45 -2.24
CA GLY A 532 -9.11 -2.44 -2.57
C GLY A 532 -8.81 -3.81 -1.96
N LEU A 533 -7.57 -4.30 -2.10
CA LEU A 533 -7.14 -5.57 -1.49
C LEU A 533 -7.28 -5.55 0.05
N LEU A 534 -6.99 -4.40 0.67
CA LEU A 534 -7.18 -4.19 2.12
C LEU A 534 -8.67 -4.17 2.51
N ALA A 535 -9.50 -3.43 1.76
CA ALA A 535 -10.93 -3.31 2.00
C ALA A 535 -11.62 -4.68 1.89
N GLU A 536 -11.25 -5.47 0.88
CA GLU A 536 -11.77 -6.82 0.64
C GLU A 536 -11.12 -7.91 1.51
N LYS A 537 -10.26 -7.51 2.47
CA LYS A 537 -9.62 -8.38 3.46
C LYS A 537 -8.76 -9.49 2.85
N TYR A 538 -8.21 -9.27 1.66
CA TYR A 538 -7.19 -10.15 1.08
C TYR A 538 -5.83 -9.95 1.72
N ILE A 539 -5.55 -8.74 2.17
CA ILE A 539 -4.30 -8.39 2.84
C ILE A 539 -4.58 -7.52 4.06
N TYR A 540 -3.64 -7.47 5.01
CA TYR A 540 -3.66 -6.50 6.11
C TYR A 540 -2.31 -5.81 6.24
N ARG A 541 -2.32 -4.61 6.83
CA ARG A 541 -1.08 -3.93 7.25
C ARG A 541 -0.68 -4.42 8.64
N GLU A 542 0.53 -4.96 8.75
CA GLU A 542 1.19 -5.24 10.04
C GLU A 542 2.47 -4.40 10.13
N GLY A 543 2.40 -3.30 10.88
CA GLY A 543 3.46 -2.29 10.85
C GLY A 543 3.60 -1.69 9.45
N LYS A 544 4.77 -1.89 8.82
CA LYS A 544 5.02 -1.48 7.42
C LYS A 544 4.75 -2.60 6.41
N GLU A 545 4.58 -3.84 6.86
CA GLU A 545 4.45 -5.02 6.00
C GLU A 545 2.99 -5.24 5.57
N LEU A 546 2.84 -5.82 4.38
CA LEU A 546 1.56 -6.28 3.84
C LEU A 546 1.52 -7.81 3.96
N VAL A 547 0.56 -8.32 4.73
CA VAL A 547 0.44 -9.75 5.04
C VAL A 547 -0.80 -10.32 4.33
N PRO A 548 -0.64 -11.30 3.40
CA PRO A 548 -1.75 -12.00 2.79
C PRO A 548 -2.57 -12.80 3.81
N THR A 549 -3.88 -12.84 3.62
CA THR A 549 -4.79 -13.61 4.48
C THR A 549 -5.08 -14.99 3.90
N ALA A 550 -5.66 -15.90 4.69
CA ALA A 550 -6.14 -17.18 4.18
C ALA A 550 -7.13 -17.02 2.99
N LYS A 551 -7.88 -15.91 2.94
CA LYS A 551 -8.74 -15.55 1.81
C LYS A 551 -7.93 -15.31 0.52
N ALA A 552 -6.74 -14.72 0.61
CA ALA A 552 -5.86 -14.50 -0.53
C ALA A 552 -5.29 -15.79 -1.08
N PHE A 553 -4.73 -16.63 -0.22
CA PHE A 553 -4.26 -17.96 -0.61
C PHE A 553 -5.37 -18.77 -1.28
N SER A 554 -6.55 -18.83 -0.64
CA SER A 554 -7.71 -19.52 -1.20
C SER A 554 -8.09 -19.00 -2.59
N LEU A 555 -8.10 -17.68 -2.83
CA LEU A 555 -8.38 -17.17 -4.18
C LEU A 555 -7.31 -17.61 -5.20
N ILE A 556 -6.03 -17.50 -4.88
CA ILE A 556 -4.96 -17.89 -5.82
C ILE A 556 -4.99 -19.40 -6.10
N THR A 557 -5.16 -20.22 -5.06
CA THR A 557 -5.35 -21.68 -5.21
C THR A 557 -6.56 -22.00 -6.09
N LEU A 558 -7.68 -21.30 -5.92
CA LEU A 558 -8.87 -21.48 -6.75
C LEU A 558 -8.55 -21.19 -8.22
N LEU A 559 -7.93 -20.06 -8.51
CA LEU A 559 -7.65 -19.65 -9.89
C LEU A 559 -6.65 -20.57 -10.59
N HIS A 560 -5.65 -21.08 -9.85
CA HIS A 560 -4.73 -22.11 -10.35
C HIS A 560 -5.48 -23.40 -10.67
N GLY A 561 -6.31 -23.89 -9.75
CA GLY A 561 -7.05 -25.14 -9.94
C GLY A 561 -8.09 -25.06 -11.06
N LEU A 562 -8.75 -23.91 -11.24
CA LEU A 562 -9.65 -23.69 -12.37
C LEU A 562 -8.93 -23.55 -13.72
N GLY A 563 -7.59 -23.44 -13.73
CA GLY A 563 -6.83 -23.23 -14.95
C GLY A 563 -7.10 -21.89 -15.61
N VAL A 564 -7.18 -20.81 -14.81
CA VAL A 564 -7.49 -19.44 -15.29
C VAL A 564 -6.29 -18.49 -15.04
N PRO A 565 -5.13 -18.73 -15.68
CA PRO A 565 -3.92 -17.92 -15.51
C PRO A 565 -4.12 -16.46 -15.89
N GLU A 566 -5.07 -16.17 -16.79
CA GLU A 566 -5.36 -14.83 -17.28
C GLU A 566 -5.74 -13.87 -16.15
N LEU A 567 -6.32 -14.37 -15.05
CA LEU A 567 -6.72 -13.54 -13.92
C LEU A 567 -5.59 -13.25 -12.93
N PHE A 568 -4.53 -14.07 -12.84
CA PHE A 568 -3.49 -13.91 -11.82
C PHE A 568 -2.07 -13.73 -12.37
N SER A 569 -1.84 -13.96 -13.67
CA SER A 569 -0.58 -13.66 -14.35
C SER A 569 -0.49 -12.19 -14.76
N PRO A 570 0.69 -11.54 -14.66
CA PRO A 570 0.91 -10.22 -15.25
C PRO A 570 0.88 -10.22 -16.79
N GLU A 571 1.02 -11.37 -17.44
CA GLU A 571 1.08 -11.51 -18.90
C GLU A 571 -0.18 -10.99 -19.59
N LEU A 572 -1.37 -11.26 -19.03
CA LEU A 572 -2.62 -10.74 -19.59
C LEU A 572 -2.58 -9.20 -19.71
N THR A 573 -2.03 -8.53 -18.70
CA THR A 573 -1.88 -7.07 -18.75
C THR A 573 -0.93 -6.65 -19.86
N ALA A 574 0.17 -7.37 -20.05
CA ALA A 574 1.15 -7.09 -21.09
C ALA A 574 0.59 -7.28 -22.50
N GLU A 575 -0.08 -8.41 -22.74
CA GLU A 575 -0.73 -8.71 -24.01
C GLU A 575 -1.75 -7.64 -24.38
N TRP A 576 -2.54 -7.17 -23.40
CA TRP A 576 -3.52 -6.12 -23.63
C TRP A 576 -2.84 -4.79 -23.95
N GLU A 577 -1.83 -4.37 -23.17
CA GLU A 577 -1.14 -3.12 -23.46
C GLU A 577 -0.46 -3.16 -24.84
N PHE A 578 0.11 -4.30 -25.23
CA PHE A 578 0.68 -4.51 -26.56
C PHE A 578 -0.37 -4.42 -27.67
N LYS A 579 -1.47 -5.17 -27.57
CA LYS A 579 -2.56 -5.15 -28.55
C LYS A 579 -3.26 -3.80 -28.65
N LEU A 580 -3.43 -3.10 -27.53
CA LEU A 580 -3.97 -1.74 -27.49
C LEU A 580 -3.01 -0.76 -28.17
N ALA A 581 -1.70 -0.89 -27.97
CA ALA A 581 -0.71 -0.09 -28.70
C ALA A 581 -0.75 -0.38 -30.21
N GLN A 582 -0.90 -1.64 -30.62
CA GLN A 582 -1.10 -1.97 -32.03
C GLN A 582 -2.37 -1.31 -32.61
N MET A 583 -3.46 -1.28 -31.82
CA MET A 583 -4.70 -0.61 -32.21
C MET A 583 -4.51 0.89 -32.38
N GLU A 584 -3.78 1.56 -31.48
CA GLU A 584 -3.43 2.99 -31.59
C GLU A 584 -2.64 3.29 -32.89
N HIS A 585 -1.82 2.35 -33.35
CA HIS A 585 -1.06 2.45 -34.61
C HIS A 585 -1.84 1.94 -35.84
N GLY A 586 -3.13 1.60 -35.69
CA GLY A 586 -3.97 1.09 -36.78
C GLY A 586 -3.61 -0.33 -37.25
N LYS A 587 -2.82 -1.09 -36.49
CA LYS A 587 -2.37 -2.45 -36.83
C LYS A 587 -3.32 -3.56 -36.34
N LEU A 588 -4.22 -3.25 -35.39
CA LEU A 588 -5.21 -4.18 -34.86
C LEU A 588 -6.60 -3.53 -34.85
N ALA A 589 -7.59 -4.21 -35.42
CA ALA A 589 -8.97 -3.72 -35.42
C ALA A 589 -9.68 -3.99 -34.08
N ARG A 590 -10.51 -3.03 -33.63
CA ARG A 590 -11.38 -3.16 -32.44
C ARG A 590 -12.18 -4.47 -32.44
N THR A 591 -12.77 -4.85 -33.57
CA THR A 591 -13.62 -6.05 -33.67
C THR A 591 -12.85 -7.35 -33.42
N ALA A 592 -11.61 -7.44 -33.92
CA ALA A 592 -10.75 -8.60 -33.69
C ALA A 592 -10.38 -8.71 -32.21
N PHE A 593 -9.94 -7.60 -31.61
CA PHE A 593 -9.59 -7.53 -30.19
C PHE A 593 -10.77 -7.90 -29.29
N MET A 594 -11.92 -7.25 -29.44
CA MET A 594 -13.08 -7.50 -28.56
C MET A 594 -13.63 -8.93 -28.69
N ARG A 595 -13.49 -9.57 -29.86
CA ARG A 595 -13.85 -11.00 -30.03
C ARG A 595 -13.00 -11.90 -29.15
N GLU A 596 -11.70 -11.65 -29.05
CA GLU A 596 -10.80 -12.39 -28.16
C GLU A 596 -11.16 -12.19 -26.68
N ILE A 597 -11.48 -10.95 -26.29
CA ILE A 597 -11.91 -10.61 -24.92
C ILE A 597 -13.20 -11.33 -24.54
N VAL A 598 -14.17 -11.39 -25.46
CA VAL A 598 -15.42 -12.13 -25.26
C VAL A 598 -15.16 -13.62 -25.11
N ALA A 599 -14.32 -14.21 -25.97
CA ALA A 599 -13.97 -15.62 -25.90
C ALA A 599 -13.27 -15.98 -24.56
N MET A 600 -12.33 -15.13 -24.12
CA MET A 600 -11.68 -15.27 -22.82
C MET A 600 -12.68 -15.16 -21.66
N THR A 601 -13.59 -14.19 -21.71
CA THR A 601 -14.64 -14.03 -20.68
C THR A 601 -15.52 -15.27 -20.60
N GLN A 602 -15.88 -15.85 -21.75
CA GLN A 602 -16.63 -17.11 -21.82
C GLN A 602 -15.82 -18.28 -21.25
N HIS A 603 -14.52 -18.36 -21.55
CA HIS A 603 -13.63 -19.38 -21.00
C HIS A 603 -13.55 -19.30 -19.47
N ILE A 604 -13.28 -18.13 -18.90
CA ILE A 604 -13.20 -17.90 -17.44
C ILE A 604 -14.48 -18.37 -16.74
N VAL A 605 -15.64 -17.97 -17.25
CA VAL A 605 -16.93 -18.38 -16.67
C VAL A 605 -17.19 -19.87 -16.89
N GLY A 606 -16.79 -20.41 -18.03
CA GLY A 606 -16.89 -21.83 -18.36
C GLY A 606 -16.10 -22.71 -17.39
N GLN A 607 -14.84 -22.36 -17.11
CA GLN A 607 -14.03 -23.04 -16.09
C GLN A 607 -14.73 -23.00 -14.73
N ALA A 608 -15.14 -21.83 -14.26
CA ALA A 608 -15.83 -21.71 -12.97
C ALA A 608 -17.14 -22.53 -12.85
N LYS A 609 -17.85 -22.75 -13.98
CA LYS A 609 -19.05 -23.59 -14.02
C LYS A 609 -18.74 -25.09 -14.02
N GLY A 610 -17.62 -25.48 -14.63
CA GLY A 610 -17.25 -26.88 -14.85
C GLY A 610 -16.79 -27.62 -13.59
N TYR A 611 -16.44 -26.88 -12.52
CA TYR A 611 -15.99 -27.46 -11.27
C TYR A 611 -16.98 -27.28 -10.12
N GLU A 612 -16.90 -28.24 -9.19
CA GLU A 612 -17.40 -28.17 -7.83
C GLU A 612 -16.25 -28.03 -6.82
N SER A 613 -16.55 -27.62 -5.58
CA SER A 613 -15.53 -27.32 -4.57
C SER A 613 -14.62 -28.48 -4.18
N ASP A 614 -15.08 -29.71 -4.37
CA ASP A 614 -14.38 -30.97 -4.12
C ASP A 614 -13.68 -31.54 -5.37
N THR A 615 -13.94 -30.98 -6.54
CA THR A 615 -13.34 -31.40 -7.82
C THR A 615 -12.24 -30.48 -8.31
N ILE A 616 -11.93 -29.41 -7.58
CA ILE A 616 -10.84 -28.49 -7.94
C ILE A 616 -9.52 -29.26 -7.94
N PRO A 617 -8.78 -29.27 -9.07
CA PRO A 617 -7.43 -29.81 -9.11
C PRO A 617 -6.48 -28.98 -8.24
N GLY A 618 -5.56 -29.66 -7.58
CA GLY A 618 -4.53 -29.01 -6.76
C GLY A 618 -3.71 -30.04 -6.01
N ASP A 619 -2.56 -29.61 -5.50
CA ASP A 619 -1.73 -30.40 -4.60
C ASP A 619 -2.33 -30.36 -3.19
N PHE A 620 -3.36 -31.18 -2.96
CA PHE A 620 -4.05 -31.27 -1.68
C PHE A 620 -3.52 -32.48 -0.91
N ALA A 621 -3.23 -32.28 0.38
CA ALA A 621 -2.63 -33.32 1.20
C ALA A 621 -3.64 -34.40 1.63
N THR A 622 -3.20 -35.66 1.63
CA THR A 622 -3.83 -36.71 2.44
C THR A 622 -3.29 -36.60 3.87
N LEU A 623 -4.19 -36.56 4.86
CA LEU A 623 -3.81 -36.53 6.27
C LEU A 623 -3.45 -37.93 6.75
N ASP A 624 -2.39 -38.02 7.54
CA ASP A 624 -1.96 -39.31 8.13
C ASP A 624 -2.85 -39.71 9.32
N ALA A 625 -3.61 -38.76 9.87
CA ALA A 625 -4.55 -39.02 10.96
C ALA A 625 -5.88 -39.59 10.43
N PRO A 626 -6.37 -40.73 10.98
CA PRO A 626 -7.61 -41.33 10.54
C PRO A 626 -8.83 -40.49 10.96
N CYS A 627 -9.94 -40.67 10.26
CA CYS A 627 -11.20 -40.01 10.57
C CYS A 627 -11.68 -40.39 11.99
N PRO A 628 -11.97 -39.42 12.88
CA PRO A 628 -12.41 -39.69 14.25
C PRO A 628 -13.81 -40.30 14.34
N LYS A 629 -14.59 -40.26 13.24
CA LYS A 629 -15.94 -40.85 13.16
C LYS A 629 -15.93 -42.31 12.72
N CYS A 630 -15.05 -42.69 11.79
CA CYS A 630 -15.14 -43.98 11.10
C CYS A 630 -13.79 -44.67 10.81
N GLY A 631 -12.66 -44.07 11.18
CA GLY A 631 -11.32 -44.61 10.94
C GLY A 631 -10.78 -44.50 9.50
N GLY A 632 -11.57 -44.00 8.55
CA GLY A 632 -11.17 -43.86 7.14
C GLY A 632 -10.22 -42.69 6.85
N GLU A 633 -9.73 -42.61 5.62
CA GLU A 633 -8.79 -41.56 5.18
C GLU A 633 -9.46 -40.18 5.08
N VAL A 634 -8.73 -39.15 5.51
CA VAL A 634 -9.15 -37.75 5.43
C VAL A 634 -8.29 -37.02 4.42
N HIS A 635 -8.92 -36.50 3.36
CA HIS A 635 -8.24 -35.75 2.31
C HIS A 635 -8.53 -34.27 2.48
N GLU A 636 -7.51 -33.46 2.25
CA GLU A 636 -7.68 -32.05 2.00
C GLU A 636 -8.32 -31.83 0.62
N ASN A 637 -9.18 -30.82 0.52
CA ASN A 637 -9.61 -30.25 -0.75
C ASN A 637 -9.58 -28.72 -0.65
N TYR A 638 -10.06 -28.04 -1.69
CA TYR A 638 -10.05 -26.58 -1.76
C TYR A 638 -10.68 -25.88 -0.53
N LYS A 639 -11.70 -26.47 0.11
CA LYS A 639 -12.44 -25.84 1.23
C LYS A 639 -12.27 -26.54 2.58
N LYS A 640 -12.04 -27.85 2.59
CA LYS A 640 -12.21 -28.70 3.78
C LYS A 640 -11.13 -29.76 3.88
N PHE A 641 -10.94 -30.25 5.10
CA PHE A 641 -10.46 -31.61 5.33
C PHE A 641 -11.68 -32.51 5.42
N GLN A 642 -11.79 -33.50 4.52
CA GLN A 642 -12.99 -34.30 4.29
C GLN A 642 -12.65 -35.79 4.29
N CYS A 643 -13.34 -36.55 5.13
CA CYS A 643 -13.27 -38.01 5.13
C CYS A 643 -13.82 -38.56 3.81
N GLN A 644 -13.14 -39.56 3.24
CA GLN A 644 -13.56 -40.22 2.00
C GLN A 644 -14.62 -41.32 2.22
N SER A 645 -14.77 -41.81 3.46
CA SER A 645 -15.65 -42.93 3.79
C SER A 645 -16.93 -42.53 4.53
N CYS A 646 -17.04 -41.31 5.06
CA CYS A 646 -18.24 -40.81 5.73
C CYS A 646 -18.39 -39.29 5.59
N GLU A 647 -19.48 -38.73 6.11
CA GLU A 647 -19.81 -37.30 6.02
C GLU A 647 -18.94 -36.37 6.87
N PHE A 648 -18.02 -36.90 7.69
CA PHE A 648 -17.16 -36.08 8.54
C PHE A 648 -16.24 -35.18 7.71
N GLY A 649 -16.24 -33.89 8.03
CA GLY A 649 -15.27 -32.94 7.49
C GLY A 649 -15.40 -31.56 8.13
N PHE A 650 -14.33 -30.78 8.09
CA PHE A 650 -14.28 -29.45 8.68
C PHE A 650 -13.57 -28.46 7.77
N TRP A 651 -13.87 -27.18 7.96
CA TRP A 651 -13.35 -26.11 7.13
C TRP A 651 -11.85 -25.92 7.35
N LYS A 652 -11.11 -25.83 6.24
CA LYS A 652 -9.67 -25.55 6.23
C LYS A 652 -9.33 -24.16 6.78
N ILE A 653 -10.26 -23.21 6.63
CA ILE A 653 -10.11 -21.84 7.09
C ILE A 653 -11.13 -21.54 8.19
N MET A 654 -10.65 -21.13 9.36
CA MET A 654 -11.46 -20.72 10.51
C MET A 654 -11.05 -19.33 10.99
N ALA A 655 -12.02 -18.42 11.15
CA ALA A 655 -11.82 -17.03 11.57
C ALA A 655 -10.64 -16.30 10.88
N GLY A 656 -10.50 -16.51 9.56
CA GLY A 656 -9.47 -15.86 8.74
C GLY A 656 -8.09 -16.52 8.78
N ARG A 657 -7.93 -17.60 9.53
CA ARG A 657 -6.70 -18.41 9.62
C ARG A 657 -6.90 -19.74 8.90
N GLN A 658 -5.90 -20.19 8.15
CA GLN A 658 -5.85 -21.51 7.53
C GLN A 658 -5.16 -22.49 8.47
N PHE A 659 -5.68 -23.70 8.65
CA PHE A 659 -4.98 -24.77 9.38
C PHE A 659 -3.82 -25.31 8.54
N GLU A 660 -2.67 -25.53 9.18
CA GLU A 660 -1.56 -26.30 8.60
C GLU A 660 -1.85 -27.81 8.69
N LYS A 661 -1.24 -28.62 7.82
CA LYS A 661 -1.44 -30.08 7.79
C LYS A 661 -1.25 -30.70 9.18
N ALA A 662 -0.15 -30.36 9.85
CA ALA A 662 0.18 -30.87 11.17
C ALA A 662 -0.85 -30.47 12.24
N GLU A 663 -1.45 -29.28 12.12
CA GLU A 663 -2.47 -28.80 13.07
C GLU A 663 -3.80 -29.53 12.87
N ALA A 664 -4.19 -29.77 11.61
CA ALA A 664 -5.35 -30.58 11.27
C ALA A 664 -5.17 -32.02 11.77
N GLU A 665 -3.98 -32.61 11.61
CA GLU A 665 -3.68 -33.95 12.13
C GLU A 665 -3.71 -34.01 13.66
N ALA A 666 -3.10 -33.03 14.35
CA ALA A 666 -3.16 -32.93 15.80
C ALA A 666 -4.60 -32.84 16.30
N LEU A 667 -5.43 -31.99 15.68
CA LEU A 667 -6.85 -31.86 16.00
C LEU A 667 -7.61 -33.18 15.84
N LEU A 668 -7.30 -33.98 14.81
CA LEU A 668 -7.96 -35.27 14.59
C LEU A 668 -7.52 -36.35 15.58
N ARG A 669 -6.23 -36.41 15.92
CA ARG A 669 -5.67 -37.40 16.86
C ARG A 669 -6.02 -37.08 18.31
N GLU A 670 -5.83 -35.83 18.71
CA GLU A 670 -5.88 -35.40 20.11
C GLU A 670 -7.23 -34.76 20.49
N ARG A 671 -8.12 -34.56 19.50
CA ARG A 671 -9.38 -33.80 19.63
C ARG A 671 -9.19 -32.34 20.07
N ALA A 672 -7.95 -31.86 20.11
CA ALA A 672 -7.59 -30.49 20.46
C ALA A 672 -6.32 -30.08 19.71
N VAL A 673 -6.20 -28.78 19.42
CA VAL A 673 -4.95 -28.18 18.93
C VAL A 673 -4.85 -26.73 19.39
N GLY A 674 -3.67 -26.30 19.82
CA GLY A 674 -3.38 -24.92 20.18
C GLY A 674 -2.73 -24.75 21.55
N PRO A 675 -2.61 -23.49 22.04
CA PRO A 675 -3.20 -22.28 21.47
C PRO A 675 -2.57 -21.90 20.12
N LEU A 676 -3.41 -21.54 19.15
CA LEU A 676 -2.98 -21.06 17.83
C LEU A 676 -3.16 -19.54 17.73
N ASP A 677 -2.15 -18.88 17.16
CA ASP A 677 -2.17 -17.46 16.81
C ASP A 677 -2.73 -17.24 15.39
N GLY A 678 -3.10 -16.01 15.08
CA GLY A 678 -3.44 -15.60 13.70
C GLY A 678 -4.93 -15.60 13.38
N PHE A 679 -5.79 -15.98 14.32
CA PHE A 679 -7.24 -15.80 14.18
C PHE A 679 -7.61 -14.33 14.22
N ARG A 680 -8.73 -13.99 13.56
CA ARG A 680 -9.25 -12.63 13.54
C ARG A 680 -10.75 -12.61 13.81
N SER A 681 -11.15 -11.74 14.74
CA SER A 681 -12.57 -11.51 15.05
C SER A 681 -13.32 -10.93 13.84
N LYS A 682 -14.64 -10.86 13.91
CA LYS A 682 -15.46 -10.19 12.87
C LYS A 682 -15.04 -8.71 12.65
N LEU A 683 -14.53 -8.06 13.69
CA LEU A 683 -13.97 -6.70 13.66
C LEU A 683 -12.52 -6.64 13.15
N GLY A 684 -11.93 -7.76 12.76
CA GLY A 684 -10.57 -7.86 12.22
C GLY A 684 -9.45 -7.85 13.26
N ARG A 685 -9.78 -7.79 14.56
CA ARG A 685 -8.78 -7.82 15.64
C ARG A 685 -8.16 -9.22 15.77
N PRO A 686 -6.82 -9.32 15.85
CA PRO A 686 -6.16 -10.60 16.05
C PRO A 686 -6.48 -11.16 17.44
N PHE A 687 -6.60 -12.47 17.54
CA PHE A 687 -6.70 -13.19 18.80
C PHE A 687 -6.05 -14.58 18.67
N SER A 688 -5.78 -15.20 19.81
CA SER A 688 -5.24 -16.55 19.92
C SER A 688 -6.28 -17.43 20.61
N ALA A 689 -6.38 -18.68 20.18
CA ALA A 689 -7.34 -19.62 20.76
C ALA A 689 -6.88 -21.06 20.54
N SER A 690 -7.29 -21.94 21.45
CA SER A 690 -7.26 -23.37 21.20
C SER A 690 -8.50 -23.78 20.41
N ILE A 691 -8.39 -24.88 19.68
CA ILE A 691 -9.46 -25.46 18.88
C ILE A 691 -9.72 -26.86 19.41
N LYS A 692 -10.98 -27.23 19.64
CA LYS A 692 -11.38 -28.58 20.08
C LYS A 692 -12.45 -29.16 19.14
N LEU A 693 -12.44 -30.48 19.01
CA LEU A 693 -13.58 -31.25 18.48
C LEU A 693 -14.52 -31.57 19.65
N ASN A 694 -15.77 -31.12 19.58
CA ASN A 694 -16.77 -31.49 20.59
C ASN A 694 -17.25 -32.95 20.40
N ASP A 695 -18.15 -33.41 21.27
CA ASP A 695 -18.70 -34.78 21.19
C ASP A 695 -19.45 -35.05 19.88
N ALA A 696 -20.00 -34.01 19.25
CA ALA A 696 -20.61 -34.07 17.92
C ALA A 696 -19.60 -34.01 16.76
N LEU A 697 -18.29 -34.03 17.06
CA LEU A 697 -17.18 -33.90 16.12
C LEU A 697 -17.18 -32.59 15.30
N GLU A 698 -17.75 -31.53 15.86
CA GLU A 698 -17.69 -30.17 15.34
C GLU A 698 -16.45 -29.44 15.86
N VAL A 699 -15.77 -28.73 14.96
CA VAL A 699 -14.61 -27.90 15.31
C VAL A 699 -15.09 -26.59 15.95
N LYS A 700 -14.73 -26.34 17.21
CA LYS A 700 -15.08 -25.13 17.95
C LYS A 700 -13.85 -24.46 18.53
N PHE A 701 -13.95 -23.14 18.67
CA PHE A 701 -13.03 -22.41 19.53
C PHE A 701 -13.22 -22.85 20.96
N ASP A 702 -12.13 -23.22 21.58
CA ASP A 702 -12.04 -23.45 23.00
C ASP A 702 -11.41 -22.22 23.64
N PHE A 703 -12.27 -21.24 23.91
CA PHE A 703 -11.92 -20.16 24.79
C PHE A 703 -12.12 -20.68 26.21
N GLU A 704 -11.08 -21.29 26.79
CA GLU A 704 -11.17 -21.79 28.17
C GLU A 704 -11.46 -20.69 29.21
N ASP A 705 -11.68 -19.42 28.80
CA ASP A 705 -12.02 -18.32 29.72
C ASP A 705 -12.48 -17.01 29.02
N ALA A 706 -13.67 -17.00 28.38
CA ALA A 706 -14.35 -15.75 28.02
C ALA A 706 -15.81 -15.76 28.50
N ALA A 707 -16.05 -15.17 29.66
CA ALA A 707 -17.36 -15.04 30.28
C ALA A 707 -18.41 -14.36 29.36
N GLY A 708 -19.62 -14.94 29.30
CA GLY A 708 -20.82 -14.26 28.83
C GLY A 708 -22.04 -15.16 28.59
N SER A 709 -22.94 -15.21 29.59
CA SER A 709 -24.38 -15.59 29.56
C SER A 709 -24.78 -17.07 29.49
N GLY A 710 -24.69 -17.77 30.61
CA GLY A 710 -25.59 -18.86 30.98
C GLY A 710 -25.62 -18.95 32.50
N ASP A 711 -26.78 -18.83 33.13
CA ASP A 711 -26.97 -18.93 34.59
C ASP A 711 -26.82 -20.38 35.12
N ASP A 712 -26.38 -21.32 34.28
CA ASP A 712 -26.26 -22.76 34.59
C ASP A 712 -24.82 -23.28 34.45
N ALA A 713 -23.81 -22.56 34.98
CA ALA A 713 -22.46 -23.09 35.10
C ALA A 713 -22.19 -23.55 36.53
N GLU A 714 -22.05 -24.88 36.73
CA GLU A 714 -21.57 -25.47 37.97
C GLU A 714 -20.24 -24.83 38.39
N ALA A 715 -20.09 -24.55 39.68
CA ALA A 715 -18.84 -24.01 40.20
C ALA A 715 -17.73 -25.05 40.00
N PRO A 716 -16.54 -24.65 39.50
CA PRO A 716 -15.42 -25.57 39.34
C PRO A 716 -15.06 -26.22 40.69
N ASP A 717 -14.92 -27.54 40.71
CA ASP A 717 -14.46 -28.27 41.90
C ASP A 717 -12.93 -28.23 42.00
N PHE A 718 -12.44 -27.53 43.03
CA PHE A 718 -11.00 -27.42 43.34
C PHE A 718 -10.54 -28.40 44.43
N SER A 719 -11.41 -29.30 44.91
CA SER A 719 -11.13 -30.22 46.02
C SER A 719 -9.92 -31.12 45.81
N ALA A 720 -9.63 -31.48 44.55
CA ALA A 720 -8.50 -32.33 44.16
C ALA A 720 -7.23 -31.57 43.77
N GLN A 721 -7.21 -30.22 43.86
CA GLN A 721 -6.06 -29.41 43.44
C GLN A 721 -5.30 -28.81 44.63
N GLU A 722 -3.97 -28.74 44.51
CA GLU A 722 -3.13 -28.01 45.47
C GLU A 722 -3.25 -26.50 45.22
N PRO A 723 -3.56 -25.67 46.23
CA PRO A 723 -3.60 -24.23 46.08
C PRO A 723 -2.20 -23.66 45.81
N LEU A 724 -2.12 -22.68 44.91
CA LEU A 724 -0.87 -22.00 44.57
C LEU A 724 -0.52 -20.86 45.54
N GLY A 725 -1.46 -20.47 46.40
CA GLY A 725 -1.30 -19.41 47.39
C GLY A 725 -2.52 -18.49 47.48
N ASP A 726 -2.38 -17.44 48.28
CA ASP A 726 -3.49 -16.53 48.59
C ASP A 726 -3.71 -15.48 47.51
N CYS A 727 -4.99 -15.26 47.21
CA CYS A 727 -5.48 -14.26 46.28
C CYS A 727 -5.13 -12.85 46.79
N PRO A 728 -4.45 -12.01 46.00
CA PRO A 728 -4.03 -10.68 46.43
C PRO A 728 -5.20 -9.69 46.61
N LYS A 729 -6.42 -10.06 46.21
CA LYS A 729 -7.62 -9.22 46.35
C LYS A 729 -8.50 -9.58 47.54
N CYS A 730 -8.66 -10.88 47.84
CA CYS A 730 -9.62 -11.33 48.86
C CYS A 730 -9.07 -12.39 49.82
N GLY A 731 -7.80 -12.77 49.71
CA GLY A 731 -7.15 -13.76 50.58
C GLY A 731 -7.65 -15.19 50.46
N ALA A 732 -8.50 -15.50 49.46
CA ALA A 732 -8.96 -16.87 49.20
C ALA A 732 -7.94 -17.63 48.32
N ARG A 733 -8.07 -18.95 48.20
CA ARG A 733 -7.08 -19.77 47.49
C ARG A 733 -7.13 -19.55 45.98
N VAL A 734 -5.96 -19.56 45.34
CA VAL A 734 -5.79 -19.49 43.89
C VAL A 734 -5.40 -20.86 43.34
N PHE A 735 -6.05 -21.28 42.26
CA PHE A 735 -5.86 -22.56 41.61
C PHE A 735 -5.52 -22.40 40.12
N GLU A 736 -5.01 -23.48 39.51
CA GLU A 736 -4.90 -23.58 38.06
C GLU A 736 -6.26 -23.96 37.47
N HIS A 737 -6.79 -23.13 36.57
CA HIS A 737 -8.07 -23.41 35.92
C HIS A 737 -8.02 -22.96 34.46
N GLY A 738 -8.02 -23.91 33.53
CA GLY A 738 -7.86 -23.65 32.10
C GLY A 738 -6.56 -22.91 31.77
N GLN A 739 -6.67 -21.82 31.02
CA GLN A 739 -5.55 -20.92 30.65
C GLN A 739 -5.25 -19.83 31.68
N SER A 740 -5.82 -19.91 32.88
CA SER A 740 -5.69 -18.89 33.91
C SER A 740 -5.33 -19.46 35.29
N TYR A 741 -4.72 -18.62 36.10
CA TYR A 741 -4.68 -18.74 37.55
C TYR A 741 -5.88 -17.97 38.12
N VAL A 742 -6.76 -18.65 38.84
CA VAL A 742 -8.06 -18.10 39.25
C VAL A 742 -8.27 -18.26 40.75
N CYS A 743 -8.81 -17.22 41.38
CA CYS A 743 -9.26 -17.29 42.77
C CYS A 743 -10.55 -18.13 42.88
N GLU A 744 -10.66 -19.01 43.88
CA GLU A 744 -11.85 -19.86 44.09
C GLU A 744 -13.14 -19.05 44.28
N LYS A 745 -13.04 -17.83 44.85
CA LYS A 745 -14.16 -16.88 44.98
C LYS A 745 -14.46 -16.06 43.71
N ALA A 746 -13.70 -16.26 42.64
CA ALA A 746 -13.90 -15.61 41.34
C ALA A 746 -14.64 -16.49 40.33
N THR A 747 -15.11 -17.67 40.75
CA THR A 747 -15.84 -18.65 39.95
C THR A 747 -17.22 -18.96 40.52
N GLY A 748 -18.13 -19.48 39.69
CA GLY A 748 -19.50 -19.85 40.08
C GLY A 748 -20.50 -18.67 40.15
N PRO A 749 -21.80 -18.97 40.39
CA PRO A 749 -22.89 -17.99 40.37
C PRO A 749 -22.86 -16.98 41.53
N GLY A 750 -22.11 -17.26 42.61
CA GLY A 750 -21.95 -16.39 43.78
C GLY A 750 -20.61 -15.67 43.88
N LYS A 751 -19.95 -15.35 42.74
CA LYS A 751 -18.60 -14.77 42.73
C LYS A 751 -18.49 -13.48 43.56
N THR A 752 -17.50 -13.42 44.44
CA THR A 752 -17.20 -12.27 45.31
C THR A 752 -15.81 -11.68 45.05
N CYS A 753 -15.04 -12.28 44.14
CA CYS A 753 -13.73 -11.81 43.70
C CYS A 753 -13.65 -11.78 42.16
N ASP A 754 -12.69 -11.04 41.62
CA ASP A 754 -12.42 -10.93 40.19
C ASP A 754 -10.93 -11.18 39.86
N PHE A 755 -10.16 -11.76 40.79
CA PHE A 755 -8.75 -12.05 40.55
C PHE A 755 -8.58 -13.18 39.55
N ARG A 756 -7.88 -12.87 38.45
CA ARG A 756 -7.49 -13.79 37.40
C ARG A 756 -6.18 -13.34 36.75
N SER A 757 -5.28 -14.29 36.49
CA SER A 757 -4.06 -14.07 35.72
C SER A 757 -3.96 -15.08 34.59
N GLY A 758 -3.53 -14.69 33.40
CA GLY A 758 -3.24 -15.67 32.35
C GLY A 758 -2.03 -16.54 32.70
N ARG A 759 -2.05 -17.81 32.27
CA ARG A 759 -0.89 -18.72 32.24
C ARG A 759 0.05 -18.41 31.07
N LEU A 760 -0.40 -17.61 30.11
CA LEU A 760 0.39 -17.07 29.00
C LEU A 760 0.32 -15.54 29.04
N ILE A 761 1.47 -14.89 29.26
CA ILE A 761 1.59 -13.43 29.26
C ILE A 761 2.61 -13.04 28.18
N LEU A 762 2.17 -12.29 27.17
CA LEU A 762 3.03 -11.86 26.03
C LEU A 762 3.82 -13.02 25.40
N GLN A 763 3.11 -14.13 25.09
CA GLN A 763 3.66 -15.36 24.50
C GLN A 763 4.65 -16.13 25.40
N ARG A 764 4.81 -15.73 26.67
CA ARG A 764 5.59 -16.46 27.68
C ARG A 764 4.67 -17.27 28.59
N PRO A 765 4.81 -18.60 28.66
CA PRO A 765 4.19 -19.40 29.71
C PRO A 765 4.70 -18.98 31.09
N ILE A 766 3.78 -18.79 32.03
CA ILE A 766 4.05 -18.56 33.44
C ILE A 766 3.81 -19.89 34.15
N GLU A 767 4.86 -20.49 34.67
CA GLU A 767 4.79 -21.78 35.35
C GLU A 767 4.19 -21.65 36.76
N ALA A 768 3.62 -22.75 37.28
CA ALA A 768 3.04 -22.81 38.62
C ALA A 768 4.00 -22.28 39.69
N ALA A 769 5.30 -22.60 39.59
CA ALA A 769 6.33 -22.13 40.50
C ALA A 769 6.47 -20.60 40.52
N GLN A 770 6.41 -19.96 39.34
CA GLN A 770 6.45 -18.50 39.22
C GLN A 770 5.18 -17.86 39.78
N MET A 771 4.01 -18.48 39.58
CA MET A 771 2.78 -18.00 40.20
C MET A 771 2.80 -18.18 41.73
N LYS A 772 3.21 -19.34 42.26
CA LYS A 772 3.40 -19.56 43.72
C LYS A 772 4.34 -18.51 44.32
N LYS A 773 5.40 -18.13 43.60
CA LYS A 773 6.32 -17.07 44.02
C LYS A 773 5.68 -15.67 43.99
N LEU A 774 4.92 -15.36 42.95
CA LEU A 774 4.19 -14.09 42.80
C LEU A 774 3.10 -13.94 43.87
N LEU A 775 2.18 -14.89 43.96
CA LEU A 775 1.77 -15.60 45.18
C LEU A 775 2.25 -15.09 46.55
N ALA A 776 3.34 -15.68 47.02
CA ALA A 776 3.86 -15.48 48.36
C ALA A 776 4.63 -14.16 48.53
N SER A 777 5.45 -13.79 47.53
CA SER A 777 6.44 -12.70 47.66
C SER A 777 6.06 -11.41 46.94
N GLY A 778 5.01 -11.42 46.14
CA GLY A 778 4.58 -10.27 45.35
C GLY A 778 5.35 -10.07 44.05
N LYS A 779 6.34 -10.92 43.73
CA LYS A 779 7.22 -10.77 42.56
C LYS A 779 7.68 -12.14 42.01
N THR A 780 7.82 -12.27 40.69
CA THR A 780 8.41 -13.46 40.03
C THR A 780 9.94 -13.35 39.93
N ASP A 781 10.59 -14.35 39.33
CA ASP A 781 11.94 -14.18 38.77
C ASP A 781 11.93 -13.25 37.55
N LEU A 782 13.13 -12.88 37.07
CA LEU A 782 13.29 -12.12 35.84
C LEU A 782 12.93 -13.03 34.65
N LEU A 783 11.84 -12.70 33.97
CA LEU A 783 11.32 -13.47 32.84
C LEU A 783 11.51 -12.69 31.54
N GLN A 784 11.80 -13.41 30.45
CA GLN A 784 11.92 -12.81 29.12
C GLN A 784 10.57 -12.87 28.38
N PHE A 785 10.13 -11.72 27.89
CA PHE A 785 8.87 -11.51 27.17
C PHE A 785 9.14 -10.92 25.79
N VAL A 786 8.18 -11.07 24.87
CA VAL A 786 8.21 -10.37 23.57
C VAL A 786 7.14 -9.29 23.55
N SER A 787 7.55 -8.04 23.31
CA SER A 787 6.60 -6.92 23.28
C SER A 787 5.59 -7.07 22.15
N ALA A 788 4.30 -7.15 22.47
CA ALA A 788 3.23 -7.14 21.46
C ALA A 788 3.24 -5.87 20.58
N ARG A 789 3.85 -4.77 21.05
CA ARG A 789 3.94 -3.50 20.33
C ARG A 789 5.18 -3.39 19.44
N THR A 790 6.32 -3.89 19.90
CA THR A 790 7.61 -3.68 19.22
C THR A 790 8.23 -4.94 18.68
N ARG A 791 7.67 -6.12 19.00
CA ARG A 791 8.19 -7.47 18.69
C ARG A 791 9.63 -7.70 19.14
N ARG A 792 10.17 -6.84 20.01
CA ARG A 792 11.50 -7.01 20.59
C ARG A 792 11.40 -7.79 21.91
N PRO A 793 12.37 -8.67 22.19
CA PRO A 793 12.48 -9.30 23.49
C PRO A 793 12.80 -8.24 24.55
N PHE A 794 12.24 -8.39 25.75
CA PHE A 794 12.56 -7.61 26.93
C PHE A 794 12.47 -8.50 28.17
N SER A 795 13.25 -8.19 29.20
CA SER A 795 13.22 -8.91 30.48
C SER A 795 12.51 -8.07 31.53
N ALA A 796 11.60 -8.69 32.29
CA ALA A 796 10.87 -8.05 33.37
C ALA A 796 10.44 -9.06 34.43
N PHE A 797 10.25 -8.59 35.66
CA PHE A 797 9.54 -9.30 36.71
C PHE A 797 8.03 -9.07 36.54
N LEU A 798 7.22 -10.07 36.84
CA LEU A 798 5.81 -9.85 37.11
C LEU A 798 5.65 -9.48 38.58
N VAL A 799 4.85 -8.46 38.86
CA VAL A 799 4.63 -7.94 40.21
C VAL A 799 3.16 -7.73 40.52
N ARG A 800 2.79 -7.92 41.79
CA ARG A 800 1.48 -7.53 42.29
C ARG A 800 1.38 -6.02 42.40
N GLN A 801 0.41 -5.43 41.71
CA GLN A 801 0.08 -4.01 41.80
C GLN A 801 -0.84 -3.75 43.01
N PRO A 802 -0.91 -2.50 43.50
CA PRO A 802 -1.79 -2.15 44.63
C PRO A 802 -3.29 -2.42 44.39
N ASP A 803 -3.73 -2.50 43.13
CA ASP A 803 -5.12 -2.86 42.77
C ASP A 803 -5.36 -4.38 42.69
N GLY A 804 -4.37 -5.19 43.11
CA GLY A 804 -4.40 -6.64 43.07
C GLY A 804 -4.23 -7.26 41.68
N LYS A 805 -3.91 -6.45 40.65
CA LYS A 805 -3.56 -6.96 39.32
C LYS A 805 -2.07 -7.27 39.22
N ILE A 806 -1.71 -7.97 38.15
CA ILE A 806 -0.31 -8.29 37.84
C ILE A 806 0.19 -7.31 36.79
N GLY A 807 1.33 -6.67 37.08
CA GLY A 807 2.03 -5.76 36.18
C GLY A 807 3.47 -6.19 35.92
N PHE A 808 4.18 -5.39 35.12
CA PHE A 808 5.61 -5.58 34.87
C PHE A 808 6.44 -4.60 35.70
N GLU A 809 7.48 -5.12 36.33
CA GLU A 809 8.58 -4.32 36.89
C GLU A 809 9.85 -4.67 36.11
N PHE A 810 10.54 -3.67 35.57
CA PHE A 810 11.75 -3.89 34.80
C PHE A 810 12.97 -3.83 35.72
N GLU A 811 14.00 -4.61 35.40
CA GLU A 811 15.27 -4.53 36.12
C GLU A 811 15.84 -3.10 36.05
N ALA A 812 16.28 -2.58 37.19
CA ALA A 812 16.98 -1.30 37.24
C ALA A 812 18.29 -1.46 36.46
N LYS A 813 18.41 -0.77 35.31
CA LYS A 813 19.62 -0.81 34.49
C LYS A 813 20.83 -0.38 35.34
N VAL A 814 21.69 -1.34 35.70
CA VAL A 814 23.03 -1.06 36.19
C VAL A 814 23.87 -0.58 35.00
N GLY A 815 24.29 0.68 35.06
CA GLY A 815 25.40 1.28 34.31
C GLY A 815 25.62 0.83 32.86
N GLY A 816 24.98 1.50 31.91
CA GLY A 816 25.33 1.39 30.50
C GLY A 816 24.75 2.55 29.68
N LYS A 817 25.60 3.53 29.33
CA LYS A 817 25.26 4.63 28.42
C LYS A 817 24.78 4.05 27.08
N GLY A 818 23.48 4.13 26.80
CA GLY A 818 22.91 3.71 25.53
C GLY A 818 21.37 3.74 25.47
N ALA A 819 20.85 4.80 24.86
CA ALA A 819 19.54 4.92 24.18
C ALA A 819 18.20 4.80 24.98
N ARG A 820 17.60 5.98 25.21
CA ARG A 820 16.17 6.42 25.22
C ARG A 820 15.02 5.42 25.53
N GLY A 821 14.28 5.72 26.61
CA GLY A 821 12.95 6.36 26.50
C GLY A 821 11.77 5.76 27.29
N THR A 822 11.14 6.57 28.17
CA THR A 822 9.68 6.54 28.47
C THR A 822 9.19 7.90 29.00
N ARG A 823 7.87 8.14 28.85
CA ARG A 823 7.14 9.41 29.00
C ARG A 823 6.94 9.79 30.48
N GLY A 824 7.47 10.95 30.84
CA GLY A 824 7.29 11.70 32.09
C GLY A 824 8.37 12.77 32.09
N GLY A 825 8.06 14.02 32.40
CA GLY A 825 9.01 15.14 32.28
C GLY A 825 10.35 14.79 32.92
N GLY A 826 11.42 14.76 32.11
CA GLY A 826 12.76 14.55 32.64
C GLY A 826 13.13 15.70 33.58
N ALA A 827 14.15 15.47 34.43
CA ALA A 827 14.75 16.56 35.19
C ALA A 827 15.18 17.69 34.23
N PRO A 828 15.03 18.97 34.61
CA PRO A 828 15.48 20.07 33.77
C PRO A 828 16.98 19.92 33.49
N LEU A 829 17.38 20.11 32.24
CA LEU A 829 18.77 20.22 31.80
C LEU A 829 19.48 21.35 32.56
N ARG A 830 18.76 22.46 32.79
CA ARG A 830 19.25 23.62 33.55
C ARG A 830 18.08 24.44 34.09
N VAL A 831 18.19 24.97 35.30
CA VAL A 831 17.29 26.01 35.83
C VAL A 831 17.91 27.36 35.53
N LEU A 832 17.21 28.22 34.78
CA LEU A 832 17.73 29.49 34.28
C LEU A 832 17.55 30.65 35.28
N GLY A 833 16.63 30.49 36.24
CA GLY A 833 16.33 31.48 37.28
C GLY A 833 14.81 31.60 37.54
N PRO A 834 14.40 32.38 38.56
CA PRO A 834 12.99 32.63 38.84
C PRO A 834 12.38 33.57 37.79
N HIS A 835 11.15 33.30 37.37
CA HIS A 835 10.39 34.21 36.51
C HIS A 835 10.03 35.49 37.29
N PRO A 836 10.15 36.70 36.69
CA PRO A 836 9.93 37.97 37.38
C PRO A 836 8.57 38.09 38.08
N ASP A 837 7.51 37.62 37.42
CA ASP A 837 6.12 37.81 37.88
C ASP A 837 5.65 36.89 39.01
N ASP A 838 6.07 35.62 39.04
CA ASP A 838 5.55 34.62 39.99
C ASP A 838 6.64 33.89 40.79
N GLN A 839 7.90 34.27 40.59
CA GLN A 839 9.09 33.69 41.23
C GLN A 839 9.24 32.17 41.00
N ALA A 840 8.46 31.57 40.10
CA ALA A 840 8.56 30.15 39.79
C ALA A 840 9.76 29.90 38.84
N PRO A 841 10.43 28.73 38.95
CA PRO A 841 11.63 28.47 38.17
C PRO A 841 11.33 28.35 36.67
N VAL A 842 12.16 29.00 35.86
CA VAL A 842 12.22 28.82 34.41
C VAL A 842 13.24 27.73 34.10
N GLU A 843 12.78 26.68 33.44
CA GLU A 843 13.52 25.43 33.30
C GLU A 843 13.77 25.06 31.83
N LEU A 844 15.00 24.68 31.49
CA LEU A 844 15.35 24.13 30.19
C LEU A 844 15.26 22.60 30.21
N HIS A 845 14.60 22.00 29.22
CA HIS A 845 14.32 20.56 29.15
C HIS A 845 14.71 19.96 27.80
N ALA A 846 15.07 18.67 27.78
CA ALA A 846 15.26 17.91 26.55
C ALA A 846 13.92 17.30 26.08
N GLY A 847 13.43 17.71 24.91
CA GLY A 847 12.19 17.19 24.33
C GLY A 847 12.38 16.30 23.10
N ARG A 848 11.36 15.50 22.77
CA ARG A 848 11.30 14.68 21.53
C ARG A 848 11.48 15.54 20.27
N TYR A 849 11.09 16.80 20.31
CA TYR A 849 11.09 17.73 19.18
C TYR A 849 12.24 18.75 19.24
N GLY A 850 13.18 18.60 20.17
CA GLY A 850 14.25 19.58 20.45
C GLY A 850 14.20 20.07 21.91
N PRO A 851 15.23 20.79 22.37
CA PRO A 851 15.22 21.41 23.69
C PRO A 851 14.13 22.48 23.79
N TYR A 852 13.58 22.68 24.98
CA TYR A 852 12.51 23.65 25.22
C TYR A 852 12.62 24.26 26.62
N VAL A 853 12.21 25.51 26.74
CA VAL A 853 12.05 26.20 28.02
C VAL A 853 10.64 25.98 28.53
N LYS A 854 10.50 25.75 29.82
CA LYS A 854 9.25 25.56 30.52
C LYS A 854 9.14 26.55 31.69
N HIS A 855 7.97 27.16 31.81
CA HIS A 855 7.55 27.90 33.00
C HIS A 855 6.07 27.56 33.27
N GLY A 856 5.79 26.97 34.44
CA GLY A 856 4.46 26.45 34.77
C GLY A 856 3.94 25.42 33.75
N SER A 857 2.84 25.76 33.06
CA SER A 857 2.22 24.95 32.00
C SER A 857 2.64 25.36 30.58
N VAL A 858 3.41 26.45 30.42
CA VAL A 858 3.84 26.98 29.13
C VAL A 858 5.18 26.36 28.75
N ASN A 859 5.28 25.86 27.51
CA ASN A 859 6.52 25.30 26.97
C ASN A 859 6.84 25.97 25.62
N ALA A 860 8.03 26.55 25.49
CA ALA A 860 8.53 27.18 24.28
C ALA A 860 9.76 26.44 23.76
N THR A 861 9.73 26.01 22.49
CA THR A 861 10.84 25.26 21.87
C THR A 861 11.98 26.21 21.51
N LEU A 862 13.22 25.81 21.79
CA LEU A 862 14.40 26.51 21.31
C LEU A 862 14.55 26.31 19.78
N PRO A 863 14.63 27.38 18.97
CA PRO A 863 14.78 27.29 17.51
C PRO A 863 16.16 26.75 17.08
N ASP A 864 17.20 27.12 17.82
CA ASP A 864 18.59 26.72 17.58
C ASP A 864 19.08 25.79 18.70
N ARG A 865 19.68 24.67 18.32
CA ARG A 865 20.14 23.63 19.26
C ARG A 865 21.53 23.94 19.82
N ASP A 866 22.30 24.79 19.16
CA ASP A 866 23.67 25.11 19.57
C ASP A 866 23.71 26.16 20.69
N GLN A 867 22.57 26.77 21.03
CA GLN A 867 22.42 27.77 22.10
C GLN A 867 22.08 27.16 23.49
N LEU A 868 22.10 25.83 23.63
CA LEU A 868 21.76 25.13 24.87
C LEU A 868 22.58 25.61 26.08
N ASP A 869 23.86 25.87 25.89
CA ASP A 869 24.79 26.23 26.96
C ASP A 869 24.83 27.75 27.22
N THR A 870 24.41 28.58 26.26
CA THR A 870 24.49 30.05 26.34
C THR A 870 23.15 30.74 26.58
N LEU A 871 22.03 29.99 26.61
CA LEU A 871 20.69 30.55 26.78
C LEU A 871 20.50 31.30 28.12
N THR A 872 20.26 32.60 28.07
CA THR A 872 20.01 33.41 29.28
C THR A 872 18.54 33.36 29.74
N LEU A 873 18.28 33.77 30.98
CA LEU A 873 16.91 33.90 31.51
C LEU A 873 16.06 34.85 30.64
N ASP A 874 16.60 35.99 30.23
CA ASP A 874 15.86 36.98 29.43
C ASP A 874 15.46 36.43 28.05
N GLN A 875 16.34 35.67 27.40
CA GLN A 875 16.05 35.00 26.13
C GLN A 875 14.97 33.92 26.29
N ALA A 876 15.02 33.17 27.40
CA ALA A 876 14.03 32.17 27.75
C ALA A 876 12.65 32.79 28.03
N LEU A 877 12.60 33.93 28.72
CA LEU A 877 11.37 34.69 28.97
C LEU A 877 10.75 35.23 27.68
N ALA A 878 11.57 35.74 26.75
CA ALA A 878 11.10 36.21 25.44
C ALA A 878 10.43 35.08 24.62
N LEU A 879 11.03 33.88 24.62
CA LEU A 879 10.46 32.70 23.94
C LEU A 879 9.14 32.24 24.57
N LEU A 880 9.02 32.32 25.89
CA LEU A 880 7.79 32.00 26.61
C LEU A 880 6.69 33.04 26.34
N ALA A 881 7.02 34.33 26.31
CA ALA A 881 6.10 35.41 25.99
C ALA A 881 5.56 35.28 24.56
N GLU A 882 6.42 35.07 23.56
CA GLU A 882 6.02 34.86 22.17
C GLU A 882 5.09 33.64 22.03
N LYS A 883 5.35 32.59 22.84
CA LYS A 883 4.50 31.39 22.86
C LYS A 883 3.11 31.68 23.43
N VAL A 884 3.01 32.48 24.49
CA VAL A 884 1.74 32.89 25.09
C VAL A 884 0.95 33.74 24.10
N GLU A 885 1.58 34.72 23.44
CA GLU A 885 0.94 35.58 22.42
C GLU A 885 0.40 34.76 21.23
N ARG A 886 1.16 33.78 20.74
CA ARG A 886 0.72 32.88 19.66
C ARG A 886 -0.40 31.91 20.07
N SER A 887 -0.65 31.74 21.37
CA SER A 887 -1.60 30.75 21.90
C SER A 887 -2.92 31.33 22.45
N GLY A 888 -3.05 32.65 22.56
CA GLY A 888 -4.34 33.34 22.70
C GLY A 888 -5.17 33.03 23.95
N GLY A 889 -4.59 32.89 25.14
CA GLY A 889 -5.37 32.74 26.39
C GLY A 889 -4.59 32.97 27.69
N ALA A 890 -5.14 33.78 28.60
CA ALA A 890 -4.59 34.09 29.93
C ALA A 890 -4.67 32.91 30.93
N PRO A 891 -3.81 32.84 31.98
CA PRO A 891 -3.73 31.68 32.87
C PRO A 891 -4.81 31.70 33.96
N ALA A 892 -5.53 30.58 34.11
CA ALA A 892 -6.57 30.39 35.13
C ALA A 892 -5.96 29.93 36.48
N LYS A 893 -6.25 30.66 37.56
CA LYS A 893 -5.98 30.29 38.95
C LYS A 893 -6.74 29.00 39.33
N ARG A 894 -6.04 28.04 39.94
CA ARG A 894 -6.61 26.79 40.49
C ARG A 894 -7.36 27.08 41.80
N GLY A 895 -8.68 26.84 41.81
CA GLY A 895 -9.49 26.68 43.02
C GLY A 895 -10.04 25.25 43.09
N ALA A 896 -9.81 24.57 44.23
CA ALA A 896 -10.24 23.21 44.50
C ALA A 896 -11.75 23.04 44.42
N LYS A 897 -12.23 21.88 43.94
CA LYS A 897 -13.64 21.47 44.12
C LYS A 897 -13.77 20.02 44.58
N ALA A 898 -14.41 19.91 45.74
CA ALA A 898 -14.95 18.71 46.34
C ALA A 898 -16.15 18.16 45.55
N ARG A 899 -16.44 16.87 45.79
CA ARG A 899 -17.59 16.10 45.30
C ARG A 899 -18.93 16.67 45.80
N THR A 900 -19.98 16.59 44.97
CA THR A 900 -21.33 16.06 45.29
C THR A 900 -22.26 16.08 44.05
N ALA A 901 -23.45 15.51 44.20
CA ALA A 901 -24.19 14.67 43.26
C ALA A 901 -25.34 15.32 42.45
N LYS A 902 -25.95 14.47 41.60
CA LYS A 902 -27.12 14.61 40.71
C LYS A 902 -28.28 15.51 41.17
N ALA A 903 -28.90 16.22 40.21
CA ALA A 903 -30.36 16.36 40.06
C ALA A 903 -30.76 16.86 38.64
N ALA A 904 -31.99 16.54 38.23
CA ALA A 904 -32.59 16.57 36.88
C ALA A 904 -33.25 17.95 36.50
N PRO A 905 -33.87 18.12 35.30
CA PRO A 905 -33.90 19.39 34.56
C PRO A 905 -35.20 20.23 34.52
N SER A 906 -35.01 21.51 34.11
CA SER A 906 -35.92 22.51 33.45
C SER A 906 -37.05 23.16 34.28
N PRO A 907 -37.63 24.35 33.92
CA PRO A 907 -37.56 25.12 32.64
C PRO A 907 -37.53 26.69 32.71
N ARG A 908 -37.32 27.32 31.52
CA ARG A 908 -37.85 28.61 30.98
C ARG A 908 -37.73 29.97 31.76
N ALA A 909 -37.08 30.96 31.11
CA ALA A 909 -37.68 32.14 30.41
C ALA A 909 -36.94 33.50 30.61
N LYS A 910 -36.71 34.21 29.46
CA LYS A 910 -36.89 35.66 29.14
C LYS A 910 -36.23 36.73 30.05
N ALA A 911 -35.72 37.89 29.62
CA ALA A 911 -35.65 38.67 28.37
C ALA A 911 -34.74 39.92 28.59
N ALA A 912 -34.53 40.72 27.52
CA ALA A 912 -34.23 42.18 27.43
C ALA A 912 -32.95 42.52 26.61
N THR A 913 -33.05 42.85 25.31
CA THR A 913 -33.20 44.18 24.65
C THR A 913 -31.92 45.04 24.67
N THR A 914 -31.33 45.43 23.54
CA THR A 914 -31.67 46.59 22.66
C THR A 914 -30.75 46.53 21.41
N ALA A 915 -31.21 46.52 20.15
CA ALA A 915 -31.81 47.58 19.31
C ALA A 915 -30.78 48.55 18.66
N ALA A 916 -30.62 48.46 17.33
CA ALA A 916 -30.61 49.58 16.38
C ALA A 916 -30.40 49.07 14.92
N GLU A 917 -31.48 49.15 14.14
CA GLU A 917 -31.53 49.12 12.67
C GLU A 917 -31.71 50.60 12.21
N PRO A 918 -31.66 50.97 10.90
CA PRO A 918 -32.87 50.75 10.11
C PRO A 918 -32.71 50.57 8.58
N ALA A 919 -33.84 50.10 8.03
CA ALA A 919 -34.50 50.56 6.79
C ALA A 919 -34.12 49.91 5.45
N THR A 920 -35.03 49.45 4.59
CA THR A 920 -36.45 49.00 4.63
C THR A 920 -36.86 48.80 3.17
N ALA A 921 -37.59 47.72 2.84
CA ALA A 921 -38.69 47.73 1.86
C ALA A 921 -39.43 46.37 1.86
N GLU A 922 -40.44 46.32 2.73
CA GLU A 922 -41.82 45.79 2.58
C GLU A 922 -42.25 45.07 1.27
N VAL A 923 -43.25 44.17 1.17
CA VAL A 923 -44.30 43.57 2.06
C VAL A 923 -44.96 42.47 1.17
N ALA A 924 -45.00 41.19 1.55
CA ALA A 924 -46.03 40.47 2.33
C ALA A 924 -47.18 39.83 1.47
N PRO A 925 -48.11 39.04 2.04
CA PRO A 925 -47.99 37.57 2.09
C PRO A 925 -49.30 36.82 1.75
N ARG A 926 -49.34 35.47 1.87
CA ARG A 926 -50.32 34.70 2.69
C ARG A 926 -50.50 33.21 2.33
N THR A 927 -50.38 32.40 3.39
CA THR A 927 -51.23 31.26 3.85
C THR A 927 -51.44 29.95 3.06
N ARG A 928 -50.98 28.87 3.70
CA ARG A 928 -51.65 27.58 4.05
C ARG A 928 -52.99 27.24 3.36
N LYS A 929 -53.10 26.01 2.81
CA LYS A 929 -53.79 24.84 3.41
C LYS A 929 -53.91 23.67 2.42
N ALA A 930 -53.87 22.47 2.97
CA ALA A 930 -54.24 21.21 2.32
C ALA A 930 -55.76 21.05 2.20
N ALA A 931 -56.24 20.36 1.15
CA ALA A 931 -57.36 19.42 1.20
C ALA A 931 -57.53 18.65 -0.13
N THR A 932 -57.82 17.37 0.04
CA THR A 932 -58.37 16.35 -0.87
C THR A 932 -59.64 16.74 -1.64
N ARG A 933 -59.84 16.24 -2.88
CA ARG A 933 -61.00 15.39 -3.27
C ARG A 933 -60.89 14.78 -4.68
N LYS A 934 -61.49 13.59 -4.80
CA LYS A 934 -61.80 12.74 -5.97
C LYS A 934 -62.66 13.45 -7.03
N THR A 935 -62.61 13.03 -8.31
CA THR A 935 -63.60 12.14 -8.98
C THR A 935 -63.28 11.87 -10.46
N ALA A 936 -63.22 10.56 -10.80
CA ALA A 936 -64.02 9.84 -11.81
C ALA A 936 -63.82 9.99 -13.35
N THR A 937 -63.54 8.80 -13.94
CA THR A 937 -64.25 8.06 -15.02
C THR A 937 -63.87 8.15 -16.51
N GLY A 938 -63.82 6.93 -17.11
CA GLY A 938 -63.86 6.60 -18.55
C GLY A 938 -62.55 5.94 -19.01
N GLY A 939 -62.42 4.66 -19.38
CA GLY A 939 -63.35 3.62 -19.81
C GLY A 939 -62.93 3.12 -21.20
N ALA A 940 -62.32 1.93 -21.32
CA ALA A 940 -62.15 1.25 -22.61
C ALA A 940 -62.03 -0.27 -22.42
N LYS A 941 -63.04 -0.98 -22.93
CA LYS A 941 -63.08 -2.45 -23.08
C LYS A 941 -62.57 -2.85 -24.46
N THR A 942 -62.00 -4.05 -24.47
CA THR A 942 -61.49 -4.85 -25.57
C THR A 942 -62.59 -5.39 -26.50
N ALA A 943 -62.23 -5.58 -27.78
CA ALA A 943 -62.95 -6.46 -28.70
C ALA A 943 -61.94 -7.23 -29.58
N ALA A 944 -62.25 -8.51 -29.78
CA ALA A 944 -61.44 -9.54 -30.41
C ALA A 944 -61.67 -9.64 -31.93
N THR A 945 -60.75 -10.28 -32.65
CA THR A 945 -61.07 -11.06 -33.85
C THR A 945 -60.01 -12.14 -34.15
N LYS A 946 -60.50 -13.30 -34.59
CA LYS A 946 -59.81 -14.57 -34.85
C LYS A 946 -59.40 -14.69 -36.34
N ARG A 947 -58.19 -15.26 -36.60
CA ARG A 947 -57.76 -16.34 -37.56
C ARG A 947 -58.34 -16.41 -39.02
N PRO A 948 -57.82 -17.26 -39.97
CA PRO A 948 -56.52 -17.97 -40.08
C PRO A 948 -55.88 -18.10 -41.52
N ALA A 949 -54.63 -18.57 -41.55
CA ALA A 949 -53.98 -19.63 -42.38
C ALA A 949 -53.80 -19.60 -43.93
N ALA A 950 -52.53 -19.83 -44.29
CA ALA A 950 -51.95 -20.83 -45.23
C ALA A 950 -51.90 -20.61 -46.76
N ARG A 951 -50.68 -20.73 -47.33
CA ARG A 951 -50.32 -21.73 -48.38
C ARG A 951 -48.82 -21.69 -48.77
N LYS A 952 -48.22 -22.87 -48.95
CA LYS A 952 -46.95 -23.15 -49.70
C LYS A 952 -47.19 -23.02 -51.23
N PRO A 953 -46.14 -23.01 -52.09
CA PRO A 953 -45.66 -24.25 -52.74
C PRO A 953 -44.12 -24.27 -53.04
N THR A 954 -43.40 -25.37 -52.75
CA THR A 954 -42.80 -26.41 -53.64
C THR A 954 -41.52 -26.10 -54.44
N VAL A 955 -40.42 -26.72 -53.99
CA VAL A 955 -39.43 -27.60 -54.69
C VAL A 955 -39.11 -27.39 -56.18
N LYS A 956 -37.81 -27.26 -56.49
CA LYS A 956 -37.15 -27.95 -57.62
C LYS A 956 -35.72 -28.36 -57.26
N THR A 957 -35.40 -29.59 -57.64
CA THR A 957 -34.16 -30.35 -57.49
C THR A 957 -33.23 -30.18 -58.69
N ALA A 958 -31.91 -30.28 -58.47
CA ALA A 958 -30.95 -30.85 -59.42
C ALA A 958 -29.68 -31.31 -58.66
N ALA A 959 -29.14 -32.45 -59.08
CA ALA A 959 -28.17 -33.28 -58.38
C ALA A 959 -26.86 -33.46 -59.17
N LYS A 960 -25.89 -34.14 -58.51
CA LYS A 960 -24.66 -34.81 -59.01
C LYS A 960 -23.40 -33.89 -59.08
N THR A 961 -22.18 -34.29 -58.69
CA THR A 961 -21.59 -35.63 -58.43
C THR A 961 -20.28 -35.55 -57.61
N ALA A 962 -20.07 -36.61 -56.81
CA ALA A 962 -18.89 -37.23 -56.17
C ALA A 962 -17.43 -36.73 -56.40
N ALA A 963 -16.63 -36.81 -55.31
CA ALA A 963 -15.38 -37.60 -55.25
C ALA A 963 -14.94 -37.90 -53.79
N LYS A 964 -14.51 -39.15 -53.55
CA LYS A 964 -13.98 -39.78 -52.32
C LYS A 964 -12.46 -39.55 -52.19
N THR A 965 -11.93 -39.58 -50.96
CA THR A 965 -10.70 -40.31 -50.48
C THR A 965 -10.37 -39.85 -49.05
N THR A 966 -10.63 -40.61 -47.98
CA THR A 966 -9.76 -41.56 -47.26
C THR A 966 -8.38 -41.05 -46.78
N ALA A 967 -8.21 -41.05 -45.45
CA ALA A 967 -7.14 -41.71 -44.67
C ALA A 967 -6.17 -40.83 -43.82
N LYS A 968 -6.05 -41.33 -42.58
CA LYS A 968 -4.84 -41.50 -41.73
C LYS A 968 -4.32 -40.38 -40.83
N ALA A 969 -4.37 -40.69 -39.54
CA ALA A 969 -3.51 -40.18 -38.46
C ALA A 969 -2.03 -40.57 -38.64
N PRO A 970 -1.12 -39.95 -37.85
CA PRO A 970 -0.08 -40.74 -37.21
C PRO A 970 0.12 -40.42 -35.72
N ALA A 971 0.57 -41.45 -35.00
CA ALA A 971 0.94 -41.46 -33.60
C ALA A 971 2.47 -41.32 -33.43
N ALA A 972 2.84 -40.71 -32.29
CA ALA A 972 3.97 -40.97 -31.38
C ALA A 972 5.34 -41.42 -31.91
N ARG A 973 6.39 -40.70 -31.48
CA ARG A 973 7.73 -41.27 -31.23
C ARG A 973 8.45 -40.55 -30.09
N ARG A 974 8.89 -41.35 -29.10
CA ARG A 974 9.88 -41.05 -28.04
C ARG A 974 11.28 -40.79 -28.64
N PRO A 975 12.21 -40.23 -27.86
CA PRO A 975 13.61 -40.62 -27.91
C PRO A 975 14.10 -41.31 -26.62
N ARG A 976 15.02 -42.25 -26.83
CA ARG A 976 15.81 -42.97 -25.82
C ARG A 976 17.09 -42.17 -25.49
N THR A 977 17.55 -42.39 -24.28
CA THR A 977 18.87 -42.15 -23.68
C THR A 977 20.08 -42.62 -24.51
N ALA A 978 21.21 -41.90 -24.45
CA ALA A 978 22.56 -42.44 -24.17
C ALA A 978 23.61 -41.33 -23.94
N LYS A 979 24.58 -41.68 -23.09
CA LYS A 979 25.71 -40.92 -22.52
C LYS A 979 26.74 -40.40 -23.54
N ALA A 980 27.37 -39.27 -23.21
CA ALA A 980 28.81 -39.10 -22.99
C ALA A 980 29.03 -37.93 -22.03
#